data_AF-A0AAW0FA88-F1
#
_entry.id   AF-A0AAW0FA88-F1
#
_cell.length_a   1.000
_cell.length_b   1.000
_cell.length_c   1.000
_cell.angle_alpha   90.00
_cell.angle_beta   90.00
_cell.angle_gamma   90.00
#
_symmetry.space_group_name_H-M   'P 1'
#
loop_
_entity.id
_entity.type
_entity.pdbx_description
1 polymer ?
#
loop_
_entity_poly.entity_id
_entity_poly.type
_entity_poly.pdbx_seq_one_letter_code
_entity_poly.pdbx_strand_id
1 'polypeptide(L)'
;MSTWVFTTPWSSLARLRVRLDFLQSSRIHPLLWSPILRSHYSALASEEEPPSMIAMRNEPYPREKPDSSIFEEHSPEYGRPSIVKPAEDVPTTSLEMLLQLVRDRNFDDAERLLSELNAVGVTPKPSFWYANVAVNIYRKVDGPQSERLKRFTTWWSLIPDASEDRDYDLKRMQGLLLGAPHIPDMPIAIRYGLIASAKGYAPQVWERTIPAVIRYCPPTVSARFLYEFRAAHFQYCRKVGEPVEETTFTEDEKAWFSLAVRSYGISGLIRPGLASLKRVPPPLAPEEAAAYGFLPSSDKVSLTSLGPAIDDLIRTTTAIAKLPRETTNWKSETQVVFEDKVPPADPSDFQNNFEHLKTAFQGKKLPRAPDVAQFIQQCAELGRPGELMLLRAIARSEGFQWKKRTSLWTLSEMLYYFYTGKYRGLILTYMRHFQAVGLPLKTGELRRRSPEDPTDYPNFKPFEPLPFSTLSRSLGFWPSRKQHALVWKVIVESTTSVPELEDLYLELLEYVKLSRGRPTLRDYNRKSWAAFRREPQEMFPQDANYIQPIPPPMLFDAAHFAPFLKMLARFKGSDRTFDILSDMHQLRIIPSIECITTLCSTLALEGSLDKLTMLLDRMESTDMIFRTYRQTKRKRTLNILAPPTVQTYTILIRYLMRQNYVEEAQKVAERLKTNLKYVSGTDDLTDEILKRLENTVRSQQEELDTQVIL
;
A
#
# COMPACT_ATOMS: atom_id res chain seq x y z
N MET A 1 -1.48 -62.38 17.53
CA MET A 1 -0.13 -62.79 17.09
C MET A 1 0.00 -62.30 15.65
N SER A 2 0.67 -61.16 15.40
CA SER A 2 2.09 -61.04 14.97
C SER A 2 2.31 -61.59 13.53
N THR A 3 2.94 -60.89 12.58
CA THR A 3 3.74 -59.65 12.63
C THR A 3 3.88 -58.99 11.23
N TRP A 4 3.74 -57.66 11.17
CA TRP A 4 4.61 -56.65 10.52
C TRP A 4 5.57 -57.03 9.35
N VAL A 5 5.61 -56.19 8.29
CA VAL A 5 6.64 -55.16 8.00
C VAL A 5 6.29 -54.33 6.74
N PHE A 6 6.82 -53.09 6.65
CA PHE A 6 6.60 -52.05 5.63
C PHE A 6 7.29 -52.31 4.26
N THR A 7 6.76 -51.75 3.16
CA THR A 7 7.28 -50.54 2.45
C THR A 7 6.39 -50.13 1.24
N THR A 8 6.53 -48.88 0.80
CA THR A 8 5.74 -48.15 -0.23
C THR A 8 6.55 -47.96 -1.55
N PRO A 9 6.17 -47.09 -2.52
CA PRO A 9 5.04 -47.15 -3.46
C PRO A 9 5.50 -47.03 -4.96
N TRP A 10 4.67 -46.44 -5.84
CA TRP A 10 4.90 -46.01 -7.25
C TRP A 10 4.59 -47.00 -8.40
N SER A 11 3.39 -46.84 -8.96
CA SER A 11 3.08 -46.96 -10.39
C SER A 11 2.71 -45.55 -10.88
N SER A 12 3.00 -45.07 -12.10
CA SER A 12 3.19 -45.77 -13.37
C SER A 12 3.91 -44.90 -14.42
N LEU A 13 5.01 -45.38 -15.03
CA LEU A 13 5.54 -44.90 -16.32
C LEU A 13 6.11 -46.08 -17.13
N ALA A 14 5.28 -46.64 -18.01
CA ALA A 14 5.58 -47.74 -18.93
C ALA A 14 4.32 -48.00 -19.79
N ARG A 15 4.33 -48.10 -21.12
CA ARG A 15 5.36 -48.02 -22.17
C ARG A 15 4.71 -47.38 -23.41
N LEU A 16 5.44 -46.55 -24.17
CA LEU A 16 5.07 -46.21 -25.54
C LEU A 16 6.08 -46.85 -26.50
N ARG A 17 5.60 -47.75 -27.37
CA ARG A 17 6.40 -48.37 -28.44
C ARG A 17 6.51 -47.38 -29.60
N VAL A 18 7.73 -47.00 -29.98
CA VAL A 18 7.99 -46.32 -31.24
C VAL A 18 7.96 -47.34 -32.37
N ARG A 19 7.13 -47.12 -33.40
CA ARG A 19 7.32 -47.70 -34.74
C ARG A 19 7.90 -46.63 -35.64
N LEU A 20 8.97 -46.98 -36.34
CA LEU A 20 9.64 -46.14 -37.33
C LEU A 20 9.35 -46.73 -38.71
N ASP A 21 8.27 -46.26 -39.34
CA ASP A 21 7.95 -46.57 -40.72
C ASP A 21 7.92 -45.27 -41.54
N PHE A 22 8.96 -45.05 -42.32
CA PHE A 22 8.95 -44.09 -43.42
C PHE A 22 9.56 -44.77 -44.65
N LEU A 23 8.72 -44.99 -45.67
CA LEU A 23 8.98 -44.64 -47.07
C LEU A 23 7.83 -45.18 -47.95
N GLN A 24 7.11 -44.30 -48.65
CA GLN A 24 6.92 -44.42 -50.11
C GLN A 24 6.17 -43.22 -50.72
N SER A 25 6.89 -42.47 -51.56
CA SER A 25 6.42 -41.85 -52.83
C SER A 25 5.32 -40.76 -52.80
N SER A 26 5.31 -39.75 -53.67
CA SER A 26 6.24 -39.41 -54.78
C SER A 26 6.06 -37.97 -55.33
N ARG A 27 7.08 -37.56 -56.12
CA ARG A 27 7.18 -36.41 -57.07
C ARG A 27 7.46 -35.04 -56.38
N ILE A 28 8.10 -34.02 -57.00
CA ILE A 28 8.65 -33.78 -58.36
C ILE A 28 10.08 -33.17 -58.28
N HIS A 29 11.10 -33.88 -58.83
CA HIS A 29 12.38 -33.38 -59.43
C HIS A 29 13.37 -32.45 -58.65
N PRO A 30 14.63 -32.27 -59.13
CA PRO A 30 15.80 -32.09 -58.26
C PRO A 30 16.59 -30.79 -58.49
N LEU A 31 17.55 -30.51 -57.60
CA LEU A 31 18.98 -30.26 -57.91
C LEU A 31 19.77 -29.91 -56.63
N LEU A 32 21.10 -30.08 -56.69
CA LEU A 32 22.11 -29.72 -55.67
C LEU A 32 22.03 -30.47 -54.32
N TRP A 33 22.79 -31.56 -54.24
CA TRP A 33 23.20 -32.17 -52.97
C TRP A 33 24.21 -31.28 -52.24
N SER A 34 24.04 -31.11 -50.92
CA SER A 34 25.10 -30.63 -50.02
C SER A 34 25.30 -31.59 -48.83
N PRO A 35 26.54 -31.83 -48.36
CA PRO A 35 26.83 -32.91 -47.42
C PRO A 35 26.85 -32.43 -45.96
N ILE A 36 25.69 -32.35 -45.29
CA ILE A 36 25.60 -31.84 -43.89
C ILE A 36 24.99 -32.84 -42.88
N LEU A 37 24.38 -33.95 -43.31
CA LEU A 37 23.66 -34.88 -42.41
C LEU A 37 24.46 -36.14 -41.99
N ARG A 38 25.74 -36.00 -41.61
CA ARG A 38 26.55 -37.12 -41.05
C ARG A 38 27.01 -36.93 -39.59
N SER A 39 26.62 -35.86 -38.90
CA SER A 39 27.24 -35.43 -37.62
C SER A 39 26.43 -35.67 -36.33
N HIS A 40 25.27 -36.35 -36.37
CA HIS A 40 24.34 -36.37 -35.22
C HIS A 40 24.04 -37.74 -34.60
N TYR A 41 24.83 -38.78 -34.91
CA TYR A 41 24.83 -40.05 -34.18
C TYR A 41 26.22 -40.41 -33.63
N SER A 42 26.86 -39.44 -32.98
CA SER A 42 27.94 -39.73 -32.02
C SER A 42 27.34 -40.09 -30.67
N ALA A 43 26.71 -41.27 -30.59
CA ALA A 43 26.53 -41.91 -29.29
C ALA A 43 27.92 -42.15 -28.69
N LEU A 44 28.07 -41.93 -27.37
CA LEU A 44 29.29 -42.28 -26.67
C LEU A 44 29.53 -43.78 -26.85
N ALA A 45 30.59 -44.13 -27.57
CA ALA A 45 30.97 -45.52 -27.79
C ALA A 45 31.43 -46.13 -26.46
N SER A 46 30.52 -46.80 -25.77
CA SER A 46 30.89 -47.85 -24.82
C SER A 46 31.42 -49.01 -25.67
N GLU A 47 32.69 -49.36 -25.51
CA GLU A 47 33.35 -50.39 -26.33
C GLU A 47 32.84 -51.81 -26.04
N GLU A 48 32.03 -51.99 -25.00
CA GLU A 48 31.41 -53.25 -24.62
C GLU A 48 29.93 -53.28 -25.02
N GLU A 49 29.59 -53.99 -26.11
CA GLU A 49 28.20 -54.37 -26.38
C GLU A 49 27.68 -55.16 -25.17
N PRO A 50 26.55 -54.75 -24.52
CA PRO A 50 26.07 -55.45 -23.34
C PRO A 50 25.74 -56.92 -23.68
N PRO A 51 25.93 -57.88 -22.76
CA PRO A 51 25.80 -59.31 -23.06
C PRO A 51 24.46 -59.72 -23.69
N SER A 52 23.39 -58.98 -23.44
CA SER A 52 22.07 -59.16 -24.07
C SER A 52 22.04 -58.81 -25.56
N MET A 53 22.79 -57.80 -26.01
CA MET A 53 22.95 -57.46 -27.43
C MET A 53 23.75 -58.55 -28.16
N ILE A 54 24.82 -59.04 -27.52
CA ILE A 54 25.63 -60.15 -28.05
C ILE A 54 24.78 -61.42 -28.15
N ALA A 55 23.96 -61.72 -27.14
CA ALA A 55 23.02 -62.85 -27.17
C ALA A 55 21.98 -62.71 -28.30
N MET A 56 21.27 -61.59 -28.40
CA MET A 56 20.31 -61.33 -29.48
C MET A 56 20.93 -61.38 -30.88
N ARG A 57 22.19 -60.96 -31.03
CA ARG A 57 22.92 -60.99 -32.30
C ARG A 57 23.36 -62.40 -32.69
N ASN A 58 23.57 -63.27 -31.71
CA ASN A 58 23.98 -64.66 -31.91
C ASN A 58 22.79 -65.63 -32.03
N GLU A 59 21.58 -65.22 -31.64
CA GLU A 59 20.37 -66.00 -31.93
C GLU A 59 20.06 -65.97 -33.44
N PRO A 60 20.02 -67.14 -34.11
CA PRO A 60 19.71 -67.18 -35.54
C PRO A 60 18.26 -66.76 -35.76
N TYR A 61 18.05 -65.75 -36.59
CA TYR A 61 16.72 -65.26 -36.95
C TYR A 61 15.83 -66.43 -37.42
N PRO A 62 14.60 -66.60 -36.87
CA PRO A 62 13.72 -67.69 -37.25
C PRO A 62 13.51 -67.72 -38.78
N ARG A 63 13.85 -68.85 -39.40
CA ARG A 63 13.73 -69.04 -40.86
C ARG A 63 12.30 -69.41 -41.29
N GLU A 64 11.49 -69.84 -40.33
CA GLU A 64 10.07 -70.11 -40.53
C GLU A 64 9.32 -68.77 -40.60
N LYS A 65 8.37 -68.67 -41.53
CA LYS A 65 7.51 -67.49 -41.61
C LYS A 65 6.71 -67.38 -40.31
N PRO A 66 6.58 -66.20 -39.70
CA PRO A 66 5.81 -66.03 -38.48
C PRO A 66 4.37 -66.50 -38.72
N ASP A 67 3.88 -67.36 -37.83
CA ASP A 67 2.56 -67.97 -37.96
C ASP A 67 1.47 -66.89 -37.92
N SER A 68 0.76 -66.73 -39.02
CA SER A 68 -0.30 -65.74 -39.17
C SER A 68 -1.49 -66.00 -38.24
N SER A 69 -1.67 -67.22 -37.69
CA SER A 69 -2.76 -67.48 -36.73
C SER A 69 -2.47 -66.98 -35.31
N ILE A 70 -1.24 -66.54 -35.01
CA ILE A 70 -0.90 -65.88 -33.74
C ILE A 70 -1.28 -64.39 -33.76
N PHE A 71 -1.46 -63.81 -34.96
CA PHE A 71 -1.88 -62.43 -35.12
C PHE A 71 -3.41 -62.37 -35.29
N GLU A 72 -4.03 -61.39 -34.64
CA GLU A 72 -5.46 -61.13 -34.78
C GLU A 72 -5.82 -60.93 -36.25
N GLU A 73 -6.77 -61.71 -36.77
CA GLU A 73 -7.30 -61.54 -38.12
C GLU A 73 -7.76 -60.09 -38.31
N HIS A 74 -7.53 -59.51 -39.49
CA HIS A 74 -7.85 -58.09 -39.77
C HIS A 74 -9.34 -57.79 -39.61
N SER A 75 -9.76 -57.48 -38.37
CA SER A 75 -11.13 -57.11 -38.07
C SER A 75 -11.44 -55.73 -38.66
N PRO A 76 -12.68 -55.48 -39.12
CA PRO A 76 -13.08 -54.20 -39.67
C PRO A 76 -13.08 -53.05 -38.65
N GLU A 77 -12.81 -53.32 -37.37
CA GLU A 77 -12.67 -52.34 -36.30
C GLU A 77 -11.41 -51.46 -36.52
N TYR A 78 -10.37 -52.01 -37.16
CA TYR A 78 -9.20 -51.26 -37.61
C TYR A 78 -9.43 -50.47 -38.91
N GLY A 79 -10.54 -50.75 -39.63
CA GLY A 79 -10.83 -50.21 -40.97
C GLY A 79 -11.49 -48.84 -41.00
N ARG A 80 -11.95 -48.32 -39.85
CA ARG A 80 -12.47 -46.95 -39.75
C ARG A 80 -11.41 -46.05 -39.12
N PRO A 81 -10.72 -45.19 -39.88
CA PRO A 81 -10.12 -44.01 -39.27
C PRO A 81 -11.27 -43.19 -38.70
N SER A 82 -11.48 -43.30 -37.38
CA SER A 82 -12.17 -42.25 -36.65
C SER A 82 -11.58 -40.94 -37.09
N ILE A 83 -12.42 -39.95 -37.42
CA ILE A 83 -11.98 -38.58 -37.66
C ILE A 83 -11.59 -38.02 -36.29
N VAL A 84 -10.46 -38.50 -35.78
CA VAL A 84 -9.75 -37.94 -34.64
C VAL A 84 -9.42 -36.54 -35.10
N LYS A 85 -10.10 -35.55 -34.50
CA LYS A 85 -9.72 -34.14 -34.61
C LYS A 85 -8.19 -34.09 -34.48
N PRO A 86 -7.46 -33.44 -35.41
CA PRO A 86 -6.00 -33.51 -35.44
C PRO A 86 -5.48 -33.30 -34.03
N ALA A 87 -4.79 -34.31 -33.50
CA ALA A 87 -4.47 -34.37 -32.08
C ALA A 87 -3.75 -33.08 -31.70
N GLU A 88 -4.31 -32.38 -30.70
CA GLU A 88 -3.81 -31.07 -30.27
C GLU A 88 -2.30 -31.17 -30.05
N ASP A 89 -1.54 -30.25 -30.70
CA ASP A 89 -0.10 -30.39 -30.98
C ASP A 89 0.67 -31.02 -29.80
N VAL A 90 0.98 -32.32 -29.92
CA VAL A 90 1.73 -33.03 -28.89
C VAL A 90 3.13 -32.40 -28.84
N PRO A 91 3.55 -31.84 -27.69
CA PRO A 91 4.80 -31.08 -27.61
C PRO A 91 5.99 -31.98 -27.98
N THR A 92 6.70 -31.59 -29.04
CA THR A 92 7.81 -32.37 -29.62
C THR A 92 9.12 -32.14 -28.88
N THR A 93 9.21 -31.05 -28.11
CA THR A 93 10.39 -30.68 -27.32
C THR A 93 10.04 -30.39 -25.86
N SER A 94 10.99 -30.57 -24.94
CA SER A 94 10.81 -30.19 -23.53
C SER A 94 10.52 -28.69 -23.33
N LEU A 95 10.89 -27.84 -24.30
CA LEU A 95 10.57 -26.41 -24.31
C LEU A 95 9.12 -26.15 -24.70
N GLU A 96 8.59 -26.88 -25.68
CA GLU A 96 7.15 -26.88 -25.99
C GLU A 96 6.34 -27.44 -24.82
N MET A 97 6.81 -28.52 -24.17
CA MET A 97 6.17 -29.08 -22.97
C MET A 97 6.14 -28.07 -21.82
N LEU A 98 7.21 -27.30 -21.60
CA LEU A 98 7.24 -26.22 -20.62
C LEU A 98 6.20 -25.14 -20.92
N LEU A 99 6.10 -24.70 -22.19
CA LEU A 99 5.10 -23.72 -22.62
C LEU A 99 3.67 -24.28 -22.49
N GLN A 100 3.47 -25.57 -22.77
CA GLN A 100 2.19 -26.25 -22.67
C GLN A 100 1.73 -26.33 -21.21
N LEU A 101 2.58 -26.79 -20.29
CA LEU A 101 2.30 -26.79 -18.84
C LEU A 101 1.92 -25.39 -18.32
N VAL A 102 2.56 -24.33 -18.83
CA VAL A 102 2.24 -22.94 -18.45
C VAL A 102 0.90 -22.46 -19.03
N ARG A 103 0.54 -22.86 -20.26
CA ARG A 103 -0.78 -22.60 -20.87
C ARG A 103 -1.89 -23.32 -20.10
N ASP A 104 -1.65 -24.58 -19.75
CA ASP A 104 -2.54 -25.46 -18.98
C ASP A 104 -2.60 -25.10 -17.49
N ARG A 105 -1.82 -24.08 -17.08
CA ARG A 105 -1.73 -23.55 -15.70
C ARG A 105 -1.20 -24.55 -14.67
N ASN A 106 -0.56 -25.63 -15.10
CA ASN A 106 0.16 -26.54 -14.22
C ASN A 106 1.54 -25.94 -13.84
N PHE A 107 1.49 -24.87 -13.05
CA PHE A 107 2.66 -24.05 -12.72
C PHE A 107 3.69 -24.77 -11.84
N ASP A 108 3.24 -25.73 -11.03
CA ASP A 108 4.12 -26.42 -10.09
C ASP A 108 4.96 -27.50 -10.80
N ASP A 109 4.41 -28.20 -11.81
CA ASP A 109 5.20 -29.07 -12.69
C ASP A 109 6.03 -28.28 -13.71
N ALA A 110 5.53 -27.14 -14.21
CA ALA A 110 6.32 -26.26 -15.06
C ALA A 110 7.59 -25.76 -14.35
N GLU A 111 7.55 -25.56 -13.03
CA GLU A 111 8.73 -25.16 -12.25
C GLU A 111 9.72 -26.30 -12.00
N ARG A 112 9.23 -27.53 -11.79
CA ARG A 112 10.09 -28.73 -11.76
C ARG A 112 10.84 -28.87 -13.08
N LEU A 113 10.13 -28.85 -14.20
CA LEU A 113 10.72 -28.95 -15.54
C LEU A 113 11.69 -27.78 -15.83
N LEU A 114 11.36 -26.56 -15.41
CA LEU A 114 12.29 -25.42 -15.50
C LEU A 114 13.56 -25.64 -14.67
N SER A 115 13.45 -26.22 -13.47
CA SER A 115 14.62 -26.52 -12.63
C SER A 115 15.52 -27.60 -13.25
N GLU A 116 14.92 -28.62 -13.87
CA GLU A 116 15.62 -29.68 -14.60
C GLU A 116 16.32 -29.14 -15.86
N LEU A 117 15.63 -28.33 -16.66
CA LEU A 117 16.21 -27.67 -17.84
C LEU A 117 17.42 -26.79 -17.46
N ASN A 118 17.30 -26.00 -16.39
CA ASN A 118 18.41 -25.21 -15.87
C ASN A 118 19.57 -26.07 -15.34
N ALA A 119 19.30 -27.22 -14.71
CA ALA A 119 20.32 -28.16 -14.25
C ALA A 119 21.10 -28.82 -15.41
N VAL A 120 20.45 -29.03 -16.55
CA VAL A 120 21.08 -29.50 -17.81
C VAL A 120 21.74 -28.33 -18.59
N GLY A 121 21.58 -27.08 -18.15
CA GLY A 121 22.12 -25.89 -18.83
C GLY A 121 21.31 -25.42 -20.04
N VAL A 122 20.09 -25.92 -20.21
CA VAL A 122 19.18 -25.54 -21.30
C VAL A 122 18.40 -24.28 -20.91
N THR A 123 18.78 -23.14 -21.46
CA THR A 123 18.03 -21.88 -21.29
C THR A 123 16.74 -21.90 -22.10
N PRO A 124 15.54 -21.75 -21.49
CA PRO A 124 14.29 -21.72 -22.24
C PRO A 124 14.20 -20.54 -23.20
N LYS A 125 13.59 -20.73 -24.38
CA LYS A 125 13.25 -19.63 -25.28
C LYS A 125 12.30 -18.66 -24.57
N PRO A 126 12.56 -17.33 -24.60
CA PRO A 126 11.70 -16.35 -23.94
C PRO A 126 10.24 -16.40 -24.39
N SER A 127 9.31 -16.11 -23.49
CA SER A 127 7.86 -16.09 -23.79
C SER A 127 7.04 -15.30 -22.78
N PHE A 128 6.04 -14.57 -23.26
CA PHE A 128 5.09 -13.84 -22.40
C PHE A 128 4.22 -14.76 -21.54
N TRP A 129 4.05 -16.03 -21.91
CA TRP A 129 3.29 -16.97 -21.10
C TRP A 129 3.90 -17.13 -19.69
N TYR A 130 5.22 -17.00 -19.55
CA TYR A 130 5.93 -17.05 -18.27
C TYR A 130 5.55 -15.90 -17.31
N ALA A 131 5.10 -14.76 -17.83
CA ALA A 131 4.56 -13.68 -17.01
C ALA A 131 3.31 -14.11 -16.22
N ASN A 132 2.50 -15.04 -16.74
CA ASN A 132 1.37 -15.60 -15.99
C ASN A 132 1.85 -16.47 -14.80
N VAL A 133 2.99 -17.15 -14.92
CA VAL A 133 3.60 -17.91 -13.82
C VAL A 133 4.10 -16.96 -12.73
N ALA A 134 4.80 -15.90 -13.11
CA ALA A 134 5.23 -14.85 -12.19
C ALA A 134 4.05 -14.16 -11.47
N VAL A 135 2.94 -13.92 -12.18
CA VAL A 135 1.65 -13.46 -11.60
C VAL A 135 1.09 -14.48 -10.61
N ASN A 136 1.14 -15.77 -10.92
CA ASN A 136 0.67 -16.83 -10.03
C ASN A 136 1.53 -16.93 -8.76
N ILE A 137 2.85 -16.89 -8.89
CA ILE A 137 3.81 -16.87 -7.77
C ILE A 137 3.60 -15.66 -6.85
N TYR A 138 3.29 -14.49 -7.42
CA TYR A 138 2.95 -13.31 -6.61
C TYR A 138 1.63 -13.47 -5.83
N ARG A 139 0.65 -14.19 -6.41
CA ARG A 139 -0.68 -14.44 -5.81
C ARG A 139 -0.67 -15.56 -4.76
N LYS A 140 0.10 -16.63 -4.96
CA LYS A 140 0.35 -17.67 -3.96
C LYS A 140 1.17 -17.04 -2.82
N VAL A 141 0.54 -16.77 -1.68
CA VAL A 141 1.20 -16.22 -0.47
C VAL A 141 1.74 -17.37 0.38
N ASP A 142 2.45 -18.28 -0.29
CA ASP A 142 2.92 -19.55 0.26
C ASP A 142 4.46 -19.55 0.32
N GLY A 143 5.00 -20.14 1.38
CA GLY A 143 6.44 -20.26 1.60
C GLY A 143 7.17 -18.98 2.02
N PRO A 144 8.51 -19.04 2.17
CA PRO A 144 9.34 -17.90 2.54
C PRO A 144 9.31 -16.78 1.50
N GLN A 145 9.29 -15.53 1.95
CA GLN A 145 9.28 -14.36 1.07
C GLN A 145 10.51 -14.28 0.14
N SER A 146 11.67 -14.74 0.62
CA SER A 146 12.92 -14.85 -0.15
C SER A 146 12.82 -15.87 -1.28
N GLU A 147 12.20 -17.03 -1.04
CA GLU A 147 11.94 -18.06 -2.05
C GLU A 147 10.97 -17.53 -3.11
N ARG A 148 9.86 -16.91 -2.68
CA ARG A 148 8.90 -16.26 -3.59
C ARG A 148 9.57 -15.22 -4.48
N LEU A 149 10.44 -14.38 -3.92
CA LEU A 149 11.22 -13.38 -4.67
C LEU A 149 12.17 -14.03 -5.69
N LYS A 150 12.82 -15.15 -5.33
CA LYS A 150 13.68 -15.93 -6.23
C LYS A 150 12.88 -16.52 -7.39
N ARG A 151 11.83 -17.29 -7.09
CA ARG A 151 10.91 -17.90 -8.09
C ARG A 151 10.34 -16.83 -9.02
N PHE A 152 9.85 -15.72 -8.45
CA PHE A 152 9.37 -14.57 -9.21
C PHE A 152 10.43 -14.04 -10.19
N THR A 153 11.64 -13.80 -9.70
CA THR A 153 12.76 -13.25 -10.46
C THR A 153 13.15 -14.18 -11.61
N THR A 154 13.22 -15.49 -11.36
CA THR A 154 13.49 -16.51 -12.39
C THR A 154 12.45 -16.45 -13.51
N TRP A 155 11.16 -16.61 -13.20
CA TRP A 155 10.11 -16.62 -14.23
C TRP A 155 9.93 -15.28 -14.94
N TRP A 156 10.08 -14.16 -14.22
CA TRP A 156 9.99 -12.82 -14.81
C TRP A 156 11.20 -12.49 -15.70
N SER A 157 12.36 -13.11 -15.51
CA SER A 157 13.53 -12.94 -16.39
C SER A 157 13.36 -13.61 -17.77
N LEU A 158 12.48 -14.60 -17.88
CA LEU A 158 12.19 -15.35 -19.09
C LEU A 158 11.20 -14.65 -20.04
N ILE A 159 10.67 -13.46 -19.70
CA ILE A 159 9.91 -12.66 -20.67
C ILE A 159 10.82 -12.26 -21.85
N PRO A 160 10.30 -12.14 -23.07
CA PRO A 160 11.08 -11.68 -24.21
C PRO A 160 11.50 -10.22 -24.05
N ASP A 161 12.42 -9.79 -24.89
CA ASP A 161 12.89 -8.41 -24.95
C ASP A 161 11.88 -7.54 -25.72
N ALA A 162 11.80 -6.25 -25.40
CA ALA A 162 10.91 -5.29 -26.08
C ALA A 162 11.24 -5.07 -27.57
N SER A 163 12.34 -5.62 -28.06
CA SER A 163 12.69 -5.69 -29.49
C SER A 163 11.96 -6.82 -30.22
N GLU A 164 11.53 -7.87 -29.51
CA GLU A 164 10.79 -9.01 -30.08
C GLU A 164 9.30 -8.70 -30.18
N ASP A 165 8.72 -8.05 -29.16
CA ASP A 165 7.33 -7.59 -29.13
C ASP A 165 7.17 -6.41 -28.15
N ARG A 166 6.65 -5.29 -28.67
CA ARG A 166 6.46 -4.02 -27.97
C ARG A 166 5.07 -3.87 -27.33
N ASP A 167 4.08 -4.63 -27.79
CA ASP A 167 2.66 -4.39 -27.52
C ASP A 167 2.14 -5.15 -26.28
N TYR A 168 3.00 -5.91 -25.60
CA TYR A 168 2.66 -6.65 -24.40
C TYR A 168 2.18 -5.74 -23.24
N ASP A 169 0.94 -5.93 -22.78
CA ASP A 169 0.35 -5.07 -21.74
C ASP A 169 0.88 -5.34 -20.33
N LEU A 170 1.95 -4.64 -19.96
CA LEU A 170 2.50 -4.63 -18.61
C LEU A 170 1.56 -3.99 -17.56
N LYS A 171 0.50 -3.27 -17.95
CA LYS A 171 -0.42 -2.60 -16.99
C LYS A 171 -1.12 -3.61 -16.08
N ARG A 172 -1.42 -4.82 -16.58
CA ARG A 172 -1.95 -5.92 -15.77
C ARG A 172 -1.01 -6.25 -14.60
N MET A 173 0.30 -6.32 -14.86
CA MET A 173 1.27 -6.66 -13.83
C MET A 173 1.54 -5.50 -12.87
N GLN A 174 1.66 -4.28 -13.39
CA GLN A 174 1.73 -3.07 -12.56
C GLN A 174 0.52 -2.94 -11.64
N GLY A 175 -0.69 -3.25 -12.14
CA GLY A 175 -1.92 -3.23 -11.36
C GLY A 175 -1.95 -4.26 -10.23
N LEU A 176 -1.27 -5.40 -10.38
CA LEU A 176 -1.16 -6.42 -9.35
C LEU A 176 -0.08 -6.10 -8.31
N LEU A 177 1.14 -5.74 -8.75
CA LEU A 177 2.27 -5.47 -7.85
C LEU A 177 2.15 -4.14 -7.10
N LEU A 178 1.64 -3.12 -7.80
CA LEU A 178 1.68 -1.73 -7.37
C LEU A 178 0.28 -1.17 -7.10
N GLY A 179 -0.79 -1.94 -7.35
CA GLY A 179 -2.16 -1.53 -7.08
C GLY A 179 -2.55 -1.69 -5.60
N ALA A 180 -3.49 -0.84 -5.16
CA ALA A 180 -4.33 -1.16 -4.00
C ALA A 180 -5.24 -2.37 -4.35
N PRO A 181 -5.65 -3.23 -3.40
CA PRO A 181 -5.70 -3.03 -1.93
C PRO A 181 -4.52 -3.58 -1.11
N HIS A 182 -3.43 -4.03 -1.72
CA HIS A 182 -2.40 -4.80 -1.00
C HIS A 182 -1.32 -3.91 -0.36
N ILE A 183 -0.64 -4.45 0.66
CA ILE A 183 0.66 -3.95 1.09
C ILE A 183 1.64 -4.30 -0.05
N PRO A 184 2.30 -3.32 -0.70
CA PRO A 184 3.14 -3.58 -1.86
C PRO A 184 4.39 -4.35 -1.44
N ASP A 185 4.71 -5.39 -2.21
CA ASP A 185 5.91 -6.17 -2.01
C ASP A 185 7.09 -5.43 -2.66
N MET A 186 7.84 -4.69 -1.85
CA MET A 186 8.87 -3.79 -2.37
C MET A 186 10.06 -4.51 -3.03
N PRO A 187 10.60 -5.62 -2.48
CA PRO A 187 11.61 -6.41 -3.18
C PRO A 187 11.15 -6.95 -4.55
N ILE A 188 9.92 -7.47 -4.65
CA ILE A 188 9.35 -7.93 -5.93
C ILE A 188 9.15 -6.74 -6.89
N ALA A 189 8.61 -5.62 -6.42
CA ALA A 189 8.42 -4.40 -7.22
C ALA A 189 9.74 -3.83 -7.77
N ILE A 190 10.81 -3.86 -6.96
CA ILE A 190 12.17 -3.47 -7.36
C ILE A 190 12.68 -4.42 -8.47
N ARG A 191 12.65 -5.74 -8.24
CA ARG A 191 13.14 -6.71 -9.24
C ARG A 191 12.33 -6.67 -10.53
N TYR A 192 11.00 -6.55 -10.45
CA TYR A 192 10.12 -6.30 -11.59
C TYR A 192 10.58 -5.10 -12.41
N GLY A 193 10.81 -3.95 -11.76
CA GLY A 193 11.26 -2.73 -12.42
C GLY A 193 12.61 -2.87 -13.10
N LEU A 194 13.60 -3.45 -12.40
CA LEU A 194 14.94 -3.63 -12.93
C LEU A 194 14.97 -4.59 -14.14
N ILE A 195 14.26 -5.72 -14.06
CA ILE A 195 14.20 -6.70 -15.16
C ILE A 195 13.43 -6.11 -16.34
N ALA A 196 12.28 -5.46 -16.11
CA ALA A 196 11.54 -4.80 -17.17
C ALA A 196 12.38 -3.71 -17.87
N SER A 197 13.20 -2.97 -17.11
CA SER A 197 14.14 -1.99 -17.67
C SER A 197 15.24 -2.65 -18.52
N ALA A 198 15.87 -3.72 -18.02
CA ALA A 198 16.88 -4.50 -18.75
C ALA A 198 16.34 -5.20 -20.01
N LYS A 199 15.01 -5.39 -20.07
CA LYS A 199 14.27 -5.94 -21.22
C LYS A 199 13.75 -4.86 -22.17
N GLY A 200 14.05 -3.58 -21.94
CA GLY A 200 13.64 -2.47 -22.80
C GLY A 200 12.26 -1.87 -22.51
N TYR A 201 11.52 -2.41 -21.56
CA TYR A 201 10.19 -1.92 -21.17
C TYR A 201 10.24 -0.71 -20.21
N ALA A 202 11.41 -0.09 -20.01
CA ALA A 202 11.57 1.07 -19.13
C ALA A 202 10.53 2.18 -19.39
N PRO A 203 10.26 2.59 -20.66
CA PRO A 203 9.26 3.63 -20.97
C PRO A 203 7.81 3.26 -20.58
N GLN A 204 7.49 1.96 -20.50
CA GLN A 204 6.17 1.49 -20.07
C GLN A 204 6.03 1.38 -18.54
N VAL A 205 7.13 1.11 -17.83
CA VAL A 205 7.08 0.76 -16.39
C VAL A 205 7.43 1.89 -15.42
N TRP A 206 8.18 2.90 -15.85
CA TRP A 206 8.75 3.92 -14.96
C TRP A 206 7.68 4.72 -14.18
N GLU A 207 6.61 5.16 -14.85
CA GLU A 207 5.61 6.09 -14.29
C GLU A 207 4.94 5.55 -13.00
N ARG A 208 4.80 4.23 -12.91
CA ARG A 208 4.22 3.55 -11.74
C ARG A 208 5.26 3.02 -10.77
N THR A 209 6.34 2.45 -11.29
CA THR A 209 7.34 1.74 -10.47
C THR A 209 8.21 2.71 -9.69
N ILE A 210 8.68 3.80 -10.33
CA ILE A 210 9.56 4.79 -9.67
C ILE A 210 8.86 5.47 -8.48
N PRO A 211 7.60 5.95 -8.59
CA PRO A 211 6.90 6.47 -7.43
C PRO A 211 6.70 5.44 -6.33
N ALA A 212 6.31 4.20 -6.66
CA ALA A 212 6.09 3.18 -5.64
C ALA A 212 7.39 2.91 -4.84
N VAL A 213 8.50 2.65 -5.53
CA VAL A 213 9.78 2.38 -4.86
C VAL A 213 10.25 3.57 -4.01
N ILE A 214 10.13 4.80 -4.51
CA ILE A 214 10.62 5.99 -3.79
C ILE A 214 9.75 6.35 -2.59
N ARG A 215 8.44 6.05 -2.65
CA ARG A 215 7.51 6.33 -1.56
C ARG A 215 7.62 5.37 -0.38
N TYR A 216 7.98 4.11 -0.65
CA TYR A 216 7.90 3.03 0.33
C TYR A 216 9.24 2.36 0.68
N CYS A 217 10.33 2.67 -0.02
CA CYS A 217 11.66 2.17 0.36
C CYS A 217 12.50 3.26 1.05
N PRO A 218 13.49 2.85 1.88
CA PRO A 218 14.49 3.77 2.41
C PRO A 218 15.13 4.61 1.28
N PRO A 219 15.41 5.91 1.47
CA PRO A 219 16.04 6.76 0.44
C PRO A 219 17.36 6.24 -0.14
N THR A 220 18.10 5.43 0.62
CA THR A 220 19.29 4.73 0.15
C THR A 220 18.97 3.64 -0.87
N VAL A 221 17.93 2.84 -0.60
CA VAL A 221 17.45 1.75 -1.48
C VAL A 221 16.81 2.33 -2.73
N SER A 222 15.97 3.35 -2.59
CA SER A 222 15.24 3.90 -3.74
C SER A 222 16.11 4.79 -4.64
N ALA A 223 17.16 5.44 -4.11
CA ALA A 223 18.20 6.06 -4.95
C ALA A 223 19.05 5.00 -5.69
N ARG A 224 19.40 3.88 -5.03
CA ARG A 224 20.09 2.75 -5.68
C ARG A 224 19.25 2.15 -6.81
N PHE A 225 17.98 1.85 -6.54
CA PHE A 225 17.05 1.33 -7.55
C PHE A 225 16.97 2.25 -8.77
N LEU A 226 16.87 3.57 -8.58
CA LEU A 226 16.78 4.51 -9.70
C LEU A 226 18.03 4.49 -10.59
N TYR A 227 19.21 4.32 -9.99
CA TYR A 227 20.47 4.16 -10.73
C TYR A 227 20.53 2.83 -11.49
N GLU A 228 20.22 1.72 -10.82
CA GLU A 228 20.24 0.38 -11.44
C GLU A 228 19.17 0.25 -12.54
N PHE A 229 18.03 0.92 -12.37
CA PHE A 229 16.98 1.02 -13.38
C PHE A 229 17.47 1.77 -14.63
N ARG A 230 18.23 2.87 -14.45
CA ARG A 230 18.90 3.60 -15.53
C ARG A 230 19.94 2.72 -16.24
N ALA A 231 20.86 2.12 -15.47
CA ALA A 231 21.92 1.27 -16.01
C ALA A 231 21.38 0.06 -16.80
N ALA A 232 20.30 -0.55 -16.32
CA ALA A 232 19.59 -1.63 -17.00
C ALA A 232 18.98 -1.19 -18.34
N HIS A 233 18.32 -0.03 -18.40
CA HIS A 233 17.80 0.53 -19.65
C HIS A 233 18.91 0.80 -20.67
N PHE A 234 20.01 1.40 -20.19
CA PHE A 234 21.15 1.75 -21.03
C PHE A 234 21.89 0.50 -21.59
N GLN A 235 22.00 -0.57 -20.80
CA GLN A 235 22.48 -1.88 -21.27
C GLN A 235 21.60 -2.45 -22.38
N TYR A 236 20.27 -2.30 -22.27
CA TYR A 236 19.34 -2.72 -23.32
C TYR A 236 19.52 -1.89 -24.61
N CYS A 237 19.58 -0.57 -24.54
CA CYS A 237 19.80 0.29 -25.72
C CYS A 237 21.11 -0.08 -26.44
N ARG A 238 22.19 -0.32 -25.69
CA ARG A 238 23.46 -0.84 -26.22
C ARG A 238 23.29 -2.19 -26.94
N LYS A 239 22.52 -3.12 -26.37
CA LYS A 239 22.25 -4.45 -26.97
C LYS A 239 21.50 -4.34 -28.30
N VAL A 240 20.58 -3.38 -28.44
CA VAL A 240 19.80 -3.14 -29.65
C VAL A 240 20.57 -2.31 -30.69
N GLY A 241 21.72 -1.75 -30.33
CA GLY A 241 22.54 -0.89 -31.20
C GLY A 241 22.05 0.55 -31.29
N GLU A 242 21.22 1.00 -30.35
CA GLU A 242 20.81 2.40 -30.25
C GLU A 242 22.00 3.26 -29.78
N PRO A 243 22.35 4.35 -30.50
CA PRO A 243 23.48 5.20 -30.14
C PRO A 243 23.14 6.07 -28.93
N VAL A 244 23.43 5.56 -27.73
CA VAL A 244 23.23 6.30 -26.48
C VAL A 244 24.60 6.60 -25.84
N GLU A 245 24.90 7.89 -25.68
CA GLU A 245 26.08 8.36 -24.94
C GLU A 245 25.84 8.20 -23.44
N GLU A 246 26.75 7.55 -22.72
CA GLU A 246 26.60 7.28 -21.27
C GLU A 246 26.56 8.56 -20.41
N THR A 247 27.09 9.65 -20.96
CA THR A 247 27.28 10.96 -20.34
C THR A 247 26.07 11.88 -20.41
N THR A 248 25.14 11.68 -21.36
CA THR A 248 23.98 12.56 -21.53
C THR A 248 22.72 11.92 -20.95
N PHE A 249 21.90 12.71 -20.26
CA PHE A 249 20.59 12.26 -19.77
C PHE A 249 19.56 12.35 -20.90
N THR A 250 18.86 11.25 -21.20
CA THR A 250 17.72 11.27 -22.13
C THR A 250 16.53 12.02 -21.51
N GLU A 251 15.60 12.54 -22.32
CA GLU A 251 14.41 13.22 -21.79
C GLU A 251 13.53 12.32 -20.91
N ASP A 252 13.52 11.00 -21.18
CA ASP A 252 12.88 10.02 -20.31
C ASP A 252 13.59 9.92 -18.95
N GLU A 253 14.92 9.79 -18.93
CA GLU A 253 15.68 9.76 -17.67
C GLU A 253 15.46 11.05 -16.86
N LYS A 254 15.47 12.22 -17.52
CA LYS A 254 15.11 13.51 -16.90
C LYS A 254 13.72 13.46 -16.26
N ALA A 255 12.73 12.89 -16.96
CA ALA A 255 11.39 12.69 -16.42
C ALA A 255 11.35 11.72 -15.23
N TRP A 256 12.17 10.66 -15.25
CA TRP A 256 12.31 9.67 -14.16
C TRP A 256 12.86 10.32 -12.89
N PHE A 257 13.96 11.08 -12.99
CA PHE A 257 14.53 11.81 -11.86
C PHE A 257 13.62 12.95 -11.37
N SER A 258 12.91 13.65 -12.26
CA SER A 258 11.84 14.59 -11.87
C SER A 258 10.72 13.90 -11.06
N LEU A 259 10.25 12.74 -11.53
CA LEU A 259 9.21 11.95 -10.84
C LEU A 259 9.72 11.38 -9.51
N ALA A 260 11.01 11.07 -9.42
CA ALA A 260 11.68 10.66 -8.20
C ALA A 260 11.69 11.77 -7.15
N VAL A 261 12.17 12.97 -7.50
CA VAL A 261 12.15 14.14 -6.60
C VAL A 261 10.71 14.49 -6.20
N ARG A 262 9.75 14.40 -7.12
CA ARG A 262 8.30 14.54 -6.81
C ARG A 262 7.82 13.53 -5.78
N SER A 263 8.21 12.27 -5.91
CA SER A 263 7.82 11.21 -4.97
C SER A 263 8.48 11.34 -3.60
N TYR A 264 9.72 11.84 -3.52
CA TYR A 264 10.36 12.22 -2.26
C TYR A 264 9.71 13.44 -1.60
N GLY A 265 9.30 14.44 -2.38
CA GLY A 265 8.54 15.60 -1.88
C GLY A 265 7.20 15.18 -1.26
N ILE A 266 6.44 14.35 -1.99
CA ILE A 266 5.12 13.88 -1.57
C ILE A 266 5.20 12.90 -0.38
N SER A 267 6.29 12.15 -0.20
CA SER A 267 6.51 11.33 1.01
C SER A 267 7.08 12.12 2.20
N GLY A 268 7.47 13.39 2.01
CA GLY A 268 8.13 14.19 3.05
C GLY A 268 9.61 13.83 3.28
N LEU A 269 10.18 12.97 2.42
CA LEU A 269 11.55 12.48 2.46
C LEU A 269 12.49 13.28 1.54
N ILE A 270 12.13 14.51 1.14
CA ILE A 270 12.89 15.33 0.20
C ILE A 270 14.37 15.54 0.59
N ARG A 271 14.66 15.80 1.87
CA ARG A 271 16.04 16.00 2.36
C ARG A 271 16.92 14.74 2.22
N PRO A 272 16.56 13.58 2.81
CA PRO A 272 17.35 12.36 2.64
C PRO A 272 17.32 11.81 1.20
N GLY A 273 16.23 12.02 0.46
CA GLY A 273 16.14 11.67 -0.96
C GLY A 273 17.16 12.42 -1.81
N LEU A 274 17.14 13.76 -1.78
CA LEU A 274 18.12 14.58 -2.49
C LEU A 274 19.57 14.30 -2.04
N ALA A 275 19.79 14.08 -0.74
CA ALA A 275 21.12 13.71 -0.22
C ALA A 275 21.61 12.33 -0.69
N SER A 276 20.69 11.42 -1.04
CA SER A 276 21.01 10.10 -1.59
C SER A 276 21.25 10.18 -3.11
N LEU A 277 20.39 10.92 -3.84
CA LEU A 277 20.55 11.16 -5.28
C LEU A 277 21.87 11.87 -5.62
N LYS A 278 22.30 12.86 -4.80
CA LYS A 278 23.60 13.55 -4.98
C LYS A 278 24.84 12.66 -4.85
N ARG A 279 24.70 11.41 -4.40
CA ARG A 279 25.81 10.44 -4.26
C ARG A 279 25.88 9.44 -5.41
N VAL A 280 24.91 9.46 -6.32
CA VAL A 280 24.83 8.58 -7.48
C VAL A 280 25.58 9.24 -8.65
N PRO A 281 26.56 8.57 -9.29
CA PRO A 281 27.23 9.07 -10.49
C PRO A 281 26.44 8.75 -11.78
N PRO A 282 26.48 9.59 -12.83
CA PRO A 282 26.95 10.97 -12.79
C PRO A 282 26.05 11.79 -11.85
N PRO A 283 26.62 12.69 -11.03
CA PRO A 283 25.79 13.54 -10.18
C PRO A 283 24.96 14.44 -11.09
N LEU A 284 23.63 14.34 -10.98
CA LEU A 284 22.68 15.26 -11.62
C LEU A 284 23.18 16.69 -11.48
N ALA A 285 23.28 17.40 -12.59
CA ALA A 285 23.73 18.78 -12.53
C ALA A 285 22.73 19.57 -11.66
N PRO A 286 23.21 20.45 -10.75
CA PRO A 286 22.36 21.35 -9.97
C PRO A 286 21.28 22.06 -10.80
N GLU A 287 21.63 22.36 -12.05
CA GLU A 287 20.84 23.07 -13.05
C GLU A 287 19.67 22.23 -13.57
N GLU A 288 19.92 20.97 -13.91
CA GLU A 288 18.91 20.01 -14.35
C GLU A 288 17.90 19.72 -13.23
N ALA A 289 18.39 19.55 -11.99
CA ALA A 289 17.54 19.33 -10.82
C ALA A 289 16.57 20.50 -10.55
N ALA A 290 16.92 21.72 -10.95
CA ALA A 290 16.05 22.91 -10.85
C ALA A 290 15.05 23.01 -12.02
N ALA A 291 15.44 22.57 -13.22
CA ALA A 291 14.59 22.56 -14.41
C ALA A 291 13.36 21.62 -14.29
N TYR A 292 13.38 20.65 -13.37
CA TYR A 292 12.37 19.60 -13.22
C TYR A 292 11.00 20.02 -12.62
N GLY A 293 10.59 21.27 -12.84
CA GLY A 293 9.16 21.65 -12.87
C GLY A 293 8.41 21.60 -11.54
N PHE A 294 9.11 21.75 -10.41
CA PHE A 294 8.46 21.85 -9.09
C PHE A 294 8.06 23.27 -8.71
N LEU A 295 8.65 24.26 -9.36
CA LEU A 295 8.26 25.66 -9.24
C LEU A 295 7.21 25.98 -10.30
N PRO A 296 6.10 26.67 -9.98
CA PRO A 296 5.29 27.31 -11.00
C PRO A 296 6.17 28.29 -11.79
N SER A 297 5.88 28.46 -13.08
CA SER A 297 6.74 29.10 -14.07
C SER A 297 6.90 30.63 -13.94
N SER A 298 6.66 31.21 -12.75
CA SER A 298 6.70 32.65 -12.50
C SER A 298 8.09 33.22 -12.18
N ASP A 299 8.98 32.44 -11.57
CA ASP A 299 10.22 32.98 -10.98
C ASP A 299 11.49 32.29 -11.50
N LYS A 300 12.16 32.96 -12.46
CA LYS A 300 13.48 32.56 -12.98
C LYS A 300 14.59 32.94 -11.99
N VAL A 301 14.83 32.11 -10.99
CA VAL A 301 15.93 32.31 -10.01
C VAL A 301 17.24 31.69 -10.52
N SER A 302 18.35 32.42 -10.39
CA SER A 302 19.67 32.02 -10.89
C SER A 302 20.36 30.93 -10.04
N LEU A 303 21.12 30.07 -10.72
CA LEU A 303 21.54 28.74 -10.24
C LEU A 303 22.71 28.70 -9.26
N THR A 304 23.45 29.80 -9.09
CA THR A 304 24.46 29.95 -8.03
C THR A 304 23.86 29.92 -6.61
N SER A 305 22.53 29.95 -6.49
CA SER A 305 21.79 29.98 -5.23
C SER A 305 21.24 28.62 -4.77
N LEU A 306 21.74 27.47 -5.26
CA LEU A 306 21.10 26.17 -4.97
C LEU A 306 21.02 25.78 -3.49
N GLY A 307 21.85 26.36 -2.61
CA GLY A 307 21.67 26.28 -1.16
C GLY A 307 20.38 26.99 -0.72
N PRO A 308 20.30 28.33 -0.88
CA PRO A 308 19.06 29.10 -0.71
C PRO A 308 17.84 28.56 -1.47
N ALA A 309 17.97 28.01 -2.68
CA ALA A 309 16.86 27.53 -3.50
C ALA A 309 16.47 26.07 -3.22
N ILE A 310 17.36 25.21 -2.69
CA ILE A 310 16.93 23.98 -2.00
C ILE A 310 16.32 24.33 -0.66
N ASP A 311 16.85 25.32 0.07
CA ASP A 311 16.19 25.83 1.27
C ASP A 311 14.88 26.55 0.95
N ASP A 312 14.69 27.08 -0.27
CA ASP A 312 13.44 27.69 -0.70
C ASP A 312 12.48 26.69 -1.31
N LEU A 313 12.96 25.64 -2.01
CA LEU A 313 12.20 24.44 -2.34
C LEU A 313 11.82 23.67 -1.07
N ILE A 314 12.65 23.65 -0.04
CA ILE A 314 12.29 23.15 1.29
C ILE A 314 11.37 24.16 1.96
N ARG A 315 11.53 25.49 1.81
CA ARG A 315 10.58 26.46 2.36
C ARG A 315 9.28 26.49 1.60
N THR A 316 9.16 26.01 0.37
CA THR A 316 7.93 25.98 -0.47
C THR A 316 7.34 24.58 -0.60
N THR A 317 8.09 23.48 -0.46
CA THR A 317 7.51 22.16 -0.14
C THR A 317 7.13 22.09 1.33
N THR A 318 7.98 22.59 2.24
CA THR A 318 7.51 22.97 3.59
C THR A 318 6.75 24.28 3.63
N ALA A 319 6.48 25.00 2.53
CA ALA A 319 5.37 25.98 2.44
C ALA A 319 4.32 25.60 1.40
N ILE A 320 4.18 24.30 1.19
CA ILE A 320 3.00 23.60 0.70
C ILE A 320 2.48 22.77 1.88
N ALA A 321 3.37 22.18 2.69
CA ALA A 321 3.09 21.71 4.05
C ALA A 321 2.98 22.85 5.10
N LYS A 322 3.55 24.04 4.83
CA LYS A 322 3.27 25.33 5.51
C LYS A 322 2.92 26.42 4.48
N LEU A 323 2.13 26.09 3.45
CA LEU A 323 1.29 27.12 2.81
C LEU A 323 0.65 27.90 3.98
N PRO A 324 0.06 29.09 3.79
CA PRO A 324 -1.06 29.40 4.66
C PRO A 324 -1.91 28.12 4.71
N ARG A 325 -2.02 27.48 5.91
CA ARG A 325 -3.23 26.72 6.22
C ARG A 325 -4.28 27.74 5.83
N GLU A 326 -4.93 27.54 4.68
CA GLU A 326 -5.79 28.59 4.14
C GLU A 326 -6.70 28.95 5.30
N THR A 327 -6.81 30.25 5.59
CA THR A 327 -7.59 30.68 6.75
C THR A 327 -9.08 30.59 6.45
N THR A 328 -9.49 29.63 5.61
CA THR A 328 -10.57 28.67 5.86
C THR A 328 -10.39 27.97 7.22
N ASN A 329 -10.41 28.76 8.30
CA ASN A 329 -10.62 28.35 9.69
C ASN A 329 -10.03 26.99 10.14
N TRP A 330 -8.80 26.64 9.77
CA TRP A 330 -8.20 25.35 10.17
C TRP A 330 -8.12 25.13 11.71
N LYS A 331 -8.32 26.18 12.51
CA LYS A 331 -8.54 26.06 13.97
C LYS A 331 -9.75 25.19 14.34
N SER A 332 -10.83 25.15 13.53
CA SER A 332 -11.92 24.17 13.72
C SER A 332 -11.63 22.83 13.04
N GLU A 333 -10.95 22.80 11.89
CA GLU A 333 -10.73 21.54 11.15
C GLU A 333 -9.70 20.57 11.74
N THR A 334 -8.97 20.98 12.78
CA THR A 334 -8.06 20.09 13.54
C THR A 334 -8.78 19.42 14.73
N GLN A 335 -9.91 19.97 15.17
CA GLN A 335 -10.92 19.18 15.88
C GLN A 335 -11.68 18.37 14.81
N VAL A 336 -11.08 17.26 14.38
CA VAL A 336 -11.91 16.11 13.97
C VAL A 336 -12.31 15.38 15.25
N VAL A 337 -13.00 16.12 16.13
CA VAL A 337 -14.02 15.50 16.95
C VAL A 337 -14.96 14.90 15.91
N PHE A 338 -15.05 13.58 15.91
CA PHE A 338 -16.11 12.89 15.19
C PHE A 338 -17.36 13.17 16.02
N GLU A 339 -17.93 14.37 15.85
CA GLU A 339 -18.99 14.90 16.69
C GLU A 339 -20.16 13.92 16.70
N ASP A 340 -20.64 13.62 17.92
CA ASP A 340 -21.70 12.63 18.10
C ASP A 340 -22.96 13.11 17.40
N LYS A 341 -23.34 12.36 16.35
CA LYS A 341 -24.53 12.55 15.53
C LYS A 341 -24.61 13.91 14.84
N VAL A 342 -24.21 13.92 13.56
CA VAL A 342 -24.74 14.91 12.62
C VAL A 342 -26.28 14.85 12.71
N PRO A 343 -26.99 15.97 12.94
CA PRO A 343 -28.44 15.94 13.11
C PRO A 343 -29.12 15.34 11.86
N PRO A 344 -30.26 14.64 12.00
CA PRO A 344 -30.98 14.13 10.84
C PRO A 344 -31.36 15.31 9.94
N ALA A 345 -30.86 15.33 8.71
CA ALA A 345 -31.23 16.38 7.76
C ALA A 345 -32.65 16.15 7.26
N ASP A 346 -33.42 17.24 7.19
CA ASP A 346 -34.82 17.23 6.77
C ASP A 346 -34.96 16.54 5.39
N PRO A 347 -35.82 15.51 5.26
CA PRO A 347 -36.06 14.84 3.98
C PRO A 347 -36.53 15.79 2.86
N SER A 348 -37.20 16.90 3.21
CA SER A 348 -37.71 17.88 2.23
C SER A 348 -36.61 18.64 1.50
N ASP A 349 -35.42 18.79 2.11
CA ASP A 349 -34.27 19.49 1.51
C ASP A 349 -33.36 18.61 0.64
N PHE A 350 -33.69 17.33 0.44
CA PHE A 350 -32.84 16.37 -0.30
C PHE A 350 -32.40 16.88 -1.68
N GLN A 351 -33.32 17.45 -2.47
CA GLN A 351 -33.01 17.94 -3.82
C GLN A 351 -32.11 19.19 -3.78
N ASN A 352 -32.33 20.08 -2.81
CA ASN A 352 -31.51 21.27 -2.59
C ASN A 352 -30.08 20.87 -2.20
N ASN A 353 -29.94 19.91 -1.29
CA ASN A 353 -28.66 19.35 -0.87
C ASN A 353 -27.93 18.66 -2.03
N PHE A 354 -28.63 17.87 -2.85
CA PHE A 354 -28.05 17.24 -4.03
C PHE A 354 -27.48 18.25 -5.03
N GLU A 355 -28.27 19.26 -5.44
CA GLU A 355 -27.82 20.28 -6.38
C GLU A 355 -26.72 21.18 -5.80
N HIS A 356 -26.76 21.46 -4.49
CA HIS A 356 -25.68 22.14 -3.78
C HIS A 356 -24.36 21.34 -3.83
N LEU A 357 -24.39 20.06 -3.47
CA LEU A 357 -23.21 19.20 -3.47
C LEU A 357 -22.66 18.98 -4.89
N LYS A 358 -23.54 18.78 -5.88
CA LYS A 358 -23.20 18.70 -7.31
C LYS A 358 -22.46 19.95 -7.77
N THR A 359 -23.00 21.14 -7.45
CA THR A 359 -22.36 22.43 -7.74
C THR A 359 -21.02 22.57 -7.00
N ALA A 360 -20.92 22.14 -5.74
CA ALA A 360 -19.69 22.21 -4.96
C ALA A 360 -18.58 21.26 -5.47
N PHE A 361 -18.93 20.06 -5.95
CA PHE A 361 -17.97 19.14 -6.60
C PHE A 361 -17.55 19.58 -8.00
N GLN A 362 -18.34 20.41 -8.69
CA GLN A 362 -17.98 21.04 -9.97
C GLN A 362 -17.19 22.34 -9.77
N GLY A 363 -17.43 23.06 -8.67
CA GLY A 363 -16.81 24.34 -8.34
C GLY A 363 -15.39 24.26 -7.78
N LYS A 364 -14.84 25.43 -7.42
CA LYS A 364 -13.49 25.55 -6.82
C LYS A 364 -13.47 25.23 -5.31
N LYS A 365 -14.59 25.42 -4.61
CA LYS A 365 -14.75 25.21 -3.16
C LYS A 365 -15.50 23.89 -2.95
N LEU A 366 -14.79 22.91 -2.43
CA LEU A 366 -15.33 21.58 -2.14
C LEU A 366 -16.22 21.60 -0.89
N PRO A 367 -17.23 20.71 -0.79
CA PRO A 367 -18.04 20.56 0.42
C PRO A 367 -17.23 19.95 1.58
N ARG A 368 -17.75 19.92 2.82
CA ARG A 368 -17.06 19.22 3.91
C ARG A 368 -17.35 17.71 3.82
N ALA A 369 -16.44 16.90 4.34
CA ALA A 369 -16.60 15.45 4.30
C ALA A 369 -17.82 14.93 5.10
N PRO A 370 -18.17 15.48 6.28
CA PRO A 370 -19.37 15.10 7.02
C PRO A 370 -20.67 15.40 6.26
N ASP A 371 -20.80 16.57 5.64
CA ASP A 371 -22.00 16.98 4.87
C ASP A 371 -22.31 15.96 3.75
N VAL A 372 -21.28 15.52 3.03
CA VAL A 372 -21.42 14.47 2.00
C VAL A 372 -21.70 13.10 2.61
N ALA A 373 -21.18 12.79 3.81
CA ALA A 373 -21.47 11.53 4.50
C ALA A 373 -22.93 11.45 4.99
N GLN A 374 -23.49 12.56 5.45
CA GLN A 374 -24.90 12.73 5.78
C GLN A 374 -25.77 12.58 4.53
N PHE A 375 -25.37 13.17 3.39
CA PHE A 375 -26.06 12.96 2.12
C PHE A 375 -26.01 11.50 1.63
N ILE A 376 -24.87 10.79 1.79
CA ILE A 376 -24.78 9.34 1.54
C ILE A 376 -25.81 8.57 2.39
N GLN A 377 -25.98 8.97 3.66
CA GLN A 377 -26.97 8.37 4.54
C GLN A 377 -28.41 8.64 4.05
N GLN A 378 -28.76 9.88 3.71
CA GLN A 378 -30.07 10.22 3.14
C GLN A 378 -30.36 9.42 1.86
N CYS A 379 -29.38 9.31 0.93
CA CYS A 379 -29.51 8.48 -0.27
C CYS A 379 -29.78 7.00 0.05
N ALA A 380 -29.16 6.45 1.10
CA ALA A 380 -29.37 5.07 1.53
C ALA A 380 -30.74 4.85 2.17
N GLU A 381 -31.21 5.80 2.98
CA GLU A 381 -32.51 5.76 3.66
C GLU A 381 -33.69 5.97 2.69
N LEU A 382 -33.53 6.86 1.70
CA LEU A 382 -34.56 7.17 0.70
C LEU A 382 -34.57 6.21 -0.51
N GLY A 383 -33.63 5.25 -0.59
CA GLY A 383 -33.51 4.35 -1.74
C GLY A 383 -33.12 5.05 -3.04
N ARG A 384 -32.24 6.06 -2.96
CA ARG A 384 -31.82 6.96 -4.05
C ARG A 384 -30.36 6.75 -4.48
N PRO A 385 -30.01 5.60 -5.11
CA PRO A 385 -28.63 5.29 -5.49
C PRO A 385 -28.15 6.04 -6.75
N GLY A 386 -29.06 6.50 -7.62
CA GLY A 386 -28.70 7.14 -8.90
C GLY A 386 -28.02 8.49 -8.71
N GLU A 387 -28.60 9.32 -7.83
CA GLU A 387 -28.09 10.61 -7.39
C GLU A 387 -26.70 10.45 -6.76
N LEU A 388 -26.50 9.42 -5.95
CA LEU A 388 -25.21 9.10 -5.38
C LEU A 388 -24.18 8.64 -6.42
N MET A 389 -24.57 7.78 -7.37
CA MET A 389 -23.68 7.37 -8.46
C MET A 389 -23.26 8.55 -9.34
N LEU A 390 -24.16 9.52 -9.56
CA LEU A 390 -23.85 10.75 -10.27
C LEU A 390 -22.85 11.63 -9.50
N LEU A 391 -23.04 11.89 -8.20
CA LEU A 391 -22.03 12.61 -7.41
C LEU A 391 -20.68 11.86 -7.36
N ARG A 392 -20.70 10.53 -7.26
CA ARG A 392 -19.50 9.68 -7.29
C ARG A 392 -18.76 9.80 -8.62
N ALA A 393 -19.48 9.82 -9.74
CA ALA A 393 -18.92 10.03 -11.07
C ALA A 393 -18.32 11.44 -11.20
N ILE A 394 -19.01 12.48 -10.72
CA ILE A 394 -18.48 13.86 -10.71
C ILE A 394 -17.22 13.96 -9.85
N ALA A 395 -17.20 13.38 -8.65
CA ALA A 395 -16.03 13.40 -7.77
C ALA A 395 -14.81 12.69 -8.37
N ARG A 396 -15.04 11.64 -9.18
CA ARG A 396 -14.01 10.87 -9.90
C ARG A 396 -13.68 11.41 -11.31
N SER A 397 -14.47 12.34 -11.84
CA SER A 397 -14.26 12.90 -13.18
C SER A 397 -12.87 13.54 -13.32
N GLU A 398 -12.27 13.35 -14.49
CA GLU A 398 -10.96 13.91 -14.79
C GLU A 398 -11.02 15.45 -14.83
N GLY A 399 -9.99 16.09 -14.28
CA GLY A 399 -9.94 17.56 -14.15
C GLY A 399 -8.98 17.99 -13.05
N PHE A 400 -8.63 19.29 -13.01
CA PHE A 400 -7.55 19.81 -12.18
C PHE A 400 -7.62 19.43 -10.68
N GLN A 401 -8.83 19.31 -10.11
CA GLN A 401 -9.04 18.95 -8.70
C GLN A 401 -9.36 17.47 -8.44
N TRP A 402 -9.29 16.57 -9.43
CA TRP A 402 -9.77 15.17 -9.30
C TRP A 402 -9.25 14.45 -8.05
N LYS A 403 -7.97 14.63 -7.70
CA LYS A 403 -7.35 14.05 -6.50
C LYS A 403 -8.01 14.53 -5.21
N LYS A 404 -8.26 15.85 -5.08
CA LYS A 404 -8.93 16.44 -3.90
C LYS A 404 -10.38 15.96 -3.80
N ARG A 405 -11.11 15.93 -4.92
CA ARG A 405 -12.51 15.46 -4.98
C ARG A 405 -12.63 13.98 -4.63
N THR A 406 -11.78 13.14 -5.20
CA THR A 406 -11.72 11.70 -4.90
C THR A 406 -11.34 11.47 -3.44
N SER A 407 -10.35 12.21 -2.90
CA SER A 407 -10.00 12.16 -1.48
C SER A 407 -11.17 12.45 -0.56
N LEU A 408 -11.88 13.56 -0.83
CA LEU A 408 -13.00 14.00 -0.04
C LEU A 408 -14.10 12.96 -0.06
N TRP A 409 -14.49 12.52 -1.26
CA TRP A 409 -15.51 11.50 -1.47
C TRP A 409 -15.18 10.20 -0.72
N THR A 410 -13.94 9.71 -0.80
CA THR A 410 -13.51 8.51 -0.09
C THR A 410 -13.56 8.71 1.43
N LEU A 411 -13.20 9.89 1.96
CA LEU A 411 -13.36 10.20 3.38
C LEU A 411 -14.84 10.25 3.79
N SER A 412 -15.73 10.74 2.93
CA SER A 412 -17.19 10.77 3.17
C SER A 412 -17.82 9.38 3.14
N GLU A 413 -17.45 8.50 2.19
CA GLU A 413 -17.83 7.08 2.22
C GLU A 413 -17.36 6.42 3.53
N MET A 414 -16.12 6.70 3.96
CA MET A 414 -15.60 6.18 5.24
C MET A 414 -16.38 6.73 6.45
N LEU A 415 -16.68 8.02 6.50
CA LEU A 415 -17.47 8.63 7.59
C LEU A 415 -18.89 8.08 7.66
N TYR A 416 -19.55 7.84 6.53
CA TYR A 416 -20.85 7.17 6.47
C TYR A 416 -20.79 5.77 7.11
N TYR A 417 -19.78 4.97 6.77
CA TYR A 417 -19.59 3.66 7.40
C TYR A 417 -19.20 3.74 8.88
N PHE A 418 -18.51 4.80 9.30
CA PHE A 418 -18.21 5.06 10.71
C PHE A 418 -19.48 5.35 11.52
N TYR A 419 -20.28 6.31 11.09
CA TYR A 419 -21.51 6.72 11.79
C TYR A 419 -22.58 5.63 11.82
N THR A 420 -22.62 4.76 10.81
CA THR A 420 -23.54 3.60 10.78
C THR A 420 -23.00 2.35 11.50
N GLY A 421 -21.83 2.42 12.17
CA GLY A 421 -21.21 1.28 12.85
C GLY A 421 -20.67 0.18 11.91
N LYS A 422 -20.70 0.40 10.59
CA LYS A 422 -20.32 -0.55 9.53
C LYS A 422 -18.81 -0.53 9.28
N TYR A 423 -18.03 -0.71 10.33
CA TYR A 423 -16.56 -0.62 10.35
C TYR A 423 -15.84 -1.43 9.25
N ARG A 424 -16.39 -2.59 8.87
CA ARG A 424 -15.90 -3.39 7.73
C ARG A 424 -15.92 -2.60 6.41
N GLY A 425 -17.03 -1.92 6.12
CA GLY A 425 -17.22 -1.14 4.89
C GLY A 425 -16.22 0.02 4.79
N LEU A 426 -15.90 0.64 5.92
CA LEU A 426 -14.88 1.69 6.05
C LEU A 426 -13.49 1.19 5.67
N ILE A 427 -13.06 0.05 6.23
CA ILE A 427 -11.76 -0.56 5.93
C ILE A 427 -11.71 -0.98 4.45
N LEU A 428 -12.77 -1.59 3.93
CA LEU A 428 -12.84 -1.97 2.52
C LEU A 428 -12.81 -0.75 1.58
N THR A 429 -13.51 0.34 1.90
CA THR A 429 -13.42 1.60 1.12
C THR A 429 -12.02 2.21 1.19
N TYR A 430 -11.35 2.18 2.35
CA TYR A 430 -9.96 2.62 2.45
C TYR A 430 -9.06 1.78 1.54
N MET A 431 -9.07 0.45 1.71
CA MET A 431 -8.22 -0.48 0.94
C MET A 431 -8.53 -0.43 -0.56
N ARG A 432 -9.79 -0.16 -0.94
CA ARG A 432 -10.20 0.02 -2.34
C ARG A 432 -9.55 1.23 -3.01
N HIS A 433 -9.21 2.27 -2.23
CA HIS A 433 -8.69 3.54 -2.73
C HIS A 433 -7.19 3.75 -2.46
N PHE A 434 -6.65 3.10 -1.43
CA PHE A 434 -5.30 3.30 -0.92
C PHE A 434 -4.59 1.97 -0.67
N GLN A 435 -3.27 1.97 -0.79
CA GLN A 435 -2.46 0.84 -0.32
C GLN A 435 -2.47 0.80 1.21
N ALA A 436 -2.44 -0.42 1.78
CA ALA A 436 -2.54 -0.66 3.22
C ALA A 436 -1.22 -0.40 4.00
N VAL A 437 -0.37 0.50 3.53
CA VAL A 437 0.93 0.79 4.14
C VAL A 437 0.75 1.64 5.40
N GLY A 438 1.25 1.15 6.54
CA GLY A 438 1.10 1.80 7.84
C GLY A 438 -0.23 1.49 8.55
N LEU A 439 -1.00 0.52 8.05
CA LEU A 439 -2.12 -0.08 8.78
C LEU A 439 -1.65 -1.32 9.57
N PRO A 440 -2.31 -1.66 10.70
CA PRO A 440 -2.03 -2.89 11.44
C PRO A 440 -2.10 -4.15 10.60
N LEU A 441 -1.22 -5.13 10.88
CA LEU A 441 -1.23 -6.44 10.22
C LEU A 441 -2.60 -7.15 10.33
N LYS A 442 -3.30 -6.94 11.46
CA LYS A 442 -4.65 -7.47 11.72
C LYS A 442 -5.73 -6.97 10.74
N THR A 443 -5.49 -5.87 10.01
CA THR A 443 -6.39 -5.48 8.89
C THR A 443 -6.45 -6.54 7.78
N GLY A 444 -5.37 -7.31 7.60
CA GLY A 444 -5.35 -8.46 6.71
C GLY A 444 -6.30 -9.59 7.14
N GLU A 445 -6.51 -9.80 8.44
CA GLU A 445 -7.47 -10.78 8.95
C GLU A 445 -8.91 -10.32 8.75
N LEU A 446 -9.21 -9.05 9.01
CA LEU A 446 -10.53 -8.46 8.75
C LEU A 446 -10.93 -8.56 7.27
N ARG A 447 -9.95 -8.60 6.36
CA ARG A 447 -10.15 -8.93 4.95
C ARG A 447 -10.35 -10.42 4.70
N ARG A 448 -9.51 -11.30 5.27
CA ARG A 448 -9.58 -12.77 5.06
C ARG A 448 -10.82 -13.42 5.67
N ARG A 449 -11.35 -12.89 6.78
CA ARG A 449 -12.62 -13.33 7.40
C ARG A 449 -13.85 -12.82 6.63
N SER A 450 -13.70 -12.56 5.32
CA SER A 450 -14.80 -12.38 4.38
C SER A 450 -14.93 -13.64 3.53
N PRO A 451 -15.95 -14.47 3.76
CA PRO A 451 -16.67 -14.95 2.61
C PRO A 451 -17.10 -13.70 1.81
N GLU A 452 -16.89 -13.71 0.49
CA GLU A 452 -17.60 -12.80 -0.42
C GLU A 452 -18.97 -13.41 -0.76
N ASP A 453 -19.67 -13.92 0.25
CA ASP A 453 -21.01 -14.46 0.05
C ASP A 453 -22.03 -13.33 0.21
N PRO A 454 -22.66 -12.85 -0.88
CA PRO A 454 -23.63 -11.76 -0.81
C PRO A 454 -24.88 -12.12 0.00
N THR A 455 -25.04 -13.37 0.42
CA THR A 455 -26.14 -13.84 1.27
C THR A 455 -26.04 -13.38 2.73
N ASP A 456 -24.85 -13.13 3.28
CA ASP A 456 -24.68 -12.72 4.69
C ASP A 456 -25.29 -11.34 4.99
N TYR A 457 -25.48 -10.53 3.94
CA TYR A 457 -26.11 -9.21 4.04
C TYR A 457 -26.96 -8.93 2.80
N PRO A 458 -28.17 -9.51 2.67
CA PRO A 458 -28.98 -9.40 1.44
C PRO A 458 -29.42 -7.95 1.13
N ASN A 459 -29.45 -7.08 2.15
CA ASN A 459 -29.72 -5.65 2.02
C ASN A 459 -28.46 -4.80 1.83
N PHE A 460 -27.27 -5.36 2.06
CA PHE A 460 -26.00 -4.71 1.72
C PHE A 460 -25.66 -5.06 0.27
N LYS A 461 -26.32 -4.37 -0.66
CA LYS A 461 -25.67 -4.07 -1.93
C LYS A 461 -24.61 -2.99 -1.63
N PRO A 462 -23.31 -3.32 -1.46
CA PRO A 462 -22.30 -2.26 -1.36
C PRO A 462 -22.43 -1.43 -2.65
N PHE A 463 -22.72 -0.13 -2.53
CA PHE A 463 -23.00 0.78 -3.66
C PHE A 463 -22.20 0.37 -4.89
N GLU A 464 -22.91 -0.20 -5.88
CA GLU A 464 -22.38 -1.27 -6.74
C GLU A 464 -20.93 -0.98 -7.10
N PRO A 465 -20.01 -1.94 -6.89
CA PRO A 465 -18.61 -1.72 -7.23
C PRO A 465 -18.53 -1.54 -8.75
N LEU A 466 -18.65 -0.27 -9.18
CA LEU A 466 -18.50 0.16 -10.57
C LEU A 466 -17.27 -0.57 -11.09
N PRO A 467 -17.42 -1.34 -12.19
CA PRO A 467 -16.43 -2.34 -12.57
C PRO A 467 -15.06 -1.69 -12.58
N PHE A 468 -14.11 -2.31 -11.87
CA PHE A 468 -12.82 -1.73 -11.50
C PHE A 468 -11.86 -1.51 -12.68
N SER A 469 -12.38 -1.62 -13.91
CA SER A 469 -11.67 -1.95 -15.14
C SER A 469 -10.90 -0.79 -15.79
N THR A 470 -11.12 0.47 -15.39
CA THR A 470 -10.45 1.63 -16.01
C THR A 470 -9.73 2.58 -15.05
N LEU A 471 -10.10 2.64 -13.76
CA LEU A 471 -9.45 3.51 -12.77
C LEU A 471 -8.12 2.94 -12.21
N SER A 472 -7.33 2.32 -13.09
CA SER A 472 -5.96 1.82 -12.89
C SER A 472 -4.94 2.94 -12.57
N ARG A 473 -5.38 4.17 -12.30
CA ARG A 473 -4.57 5.35 -11.94
C ARG A 473 -4.37 5.53 -10.42
N SER A 474 -4.79 4.56 -9.58
CA SER A 474 -4.81 4.65 -8.11
C SER A 474 -3.44 4.85 -7.44
N LEU A 475 -2.34 4.53 -8.12
CA LEU A 475 -0.97 4.88 -7.70
C LEU A 475 -0.70 6.38 -7.53
N GLY A 476 -1.60 7.24 -8.02
CA GLY A 476 -1.41 8.69 -8.03
C GLY A 476 -1.78 9.45 -6.74
N PHE A 477 -2.43 8.82 -5.75
CA PHE A 477 -3.01 9.55 -4.60
C PHE A 477 -2.78 8.87 -3.24
N TRP A 478 -2.55 9.68 -2.20
CA TRP A 478 -2.29 9.22 -0.84
C TRP A 478 -3.52 9.38 0.05
N PRO A 479 -3.76 8.48 1.01
CA PRO A 479 -4.69 8.74 2.10
C PRO A 479 -4.34 10.06 2.79
N SER A 480 -5.34 10.89 3.02
CA SER A 480 -5.20 12.00 3.96
C SER A 480 -5.00 11.46 5.38
N ARG A 481 -4.34 12.24 6.24
CA ARG A 481 -4.16 11.92 7.67
C ARG A 481 -5.48 11.57 8.36
N LYS A 482 -6.58 12.27 7.99
CA LYS A 482 -7.94 12.01 8.50
C LYS A 482 -8.45 10.61 8.11
N GLN A 483 -8.19 10.16 6.88
CA GLN A 483 -8.59 8.81 6.44
C GLN A 483 -7.78 7.73 7.13
N HIS A 484 -6.46 7.90 7.21
CA HIS A 484 -5.57 6.93 7.87
C HIS A 484 -5.88 6.83 9.38
N ALA A 485 -6.02 7.97 10.07
CA ALA A 485 -6.39 8.02 11.49
C ALA A 485 -7.76 7.37 11.75
N LEU A 486 -8.74 7.54 10.84
CA LEU A 486 -10.07 6.93 10.96
C LEU A 486 -10.01 5.39 10.88
N VAL A 487 -9.14 4.81 10.04
CA VAL A 487 -8.94 3.35 10.03
C VAL A 487 -8.32 2.88 11.35
N TRP A 488 -7.28 3.56 11.84
CA TRP A 488 -6.68 3.26 13.14
C TRP A 488 -7.68 3.36 14.29
N LYS A 489 -8.49 4.43 14.34
CA LYS A 489 -9.57 4.63 15.32
C LYS A 489 -10.52 3.44 15.34
N VAL A 490 -10.99 3.01 14.18
CA VAL A 490 -11.94 1.89 14.05
C VAL A 490 -11.35 0.57 14.55
N ILE A 491 -10.08 0.29 14.27
CA ILE A 491 -9.40 -0.93 14.73
C ILE A 491 -9.27 -0.89 16.26
N VAL A 492 -8.86 0.25 16.82
CA VAL A 492 -8.75 0.46 18.27
C VAL A 492 -10.11 0.36 18.98
N GLU A 493 -11.15 0.99 18.46
CA GLU A 493 -12.51 0.93 19.02
C GLU A 493 -13.16 -0.47 18.84
N SER A 494 -12.69 -1.27 17.89
CA SER A 494 -13.08 -2.68 17.72
C SER A 494 -12.30 -3.66 18.61
N THR A 495 -11.24 -3.19 19.27
CA THR A 495 -10.38 -4.04 20.11
C THR A 495 -10.93 -4.11 21.53
N THR A 496 -11.26 -5.33 21.99
CA THR A 496 -11.86 -5.55 23.32
C THR A 496 -10.84 -5.93 24.40
N SER A 497 -9.66 -6.43 24.00
CA SER A 497 -8.63 -6.95 24.91
C SER A 497 -7.53 -5.89 25.19
N VAL A 498 -7.21 -5.67 26.47
CA VAL A 498 -6.20 -4.66 26.87
C VAL A 498 -4.78 -5.04 26.41
N PRO A 499 -4.30 -6.31 26.52
CA PRO A 499 -3.04 -6.72 25.90
C PRO A 499 -3.00 -6.46 24.39
N GLU A 500 -4.07 -6.81 23.66
CA GLU A 500 -4.14 -6.60 22.21
C GLU A 500 -4.10 -5.11 21.82
N LEU A 501 -4.71 -4.25 22.64
CA LEU A 501 -4.68 -2.80 22.45
C LEU A 501 -3.27 -2.23 22.68
N GLU A 502 -2.49 -2.79 23.61
CA GLU A 502 -1.09 -2.43 23.81
C GLU A 502 -0.20 -2.94 22.67
N ASP A 503 -0.42 -4.17 22.17
CA ASP A 503 0.29 -4.69 20.99
C ASP A 503 0.07 -3.78 19.76
N LEU A 504 -1.18 -3.39 19.51
CA LEU A 504 -1.54 -2.42 18.45
C LEU A 504 -0.92 -1.04 18.66
N TYR A 505 -0.75 -0.62 19.92
CA TYR A 505 -0.08 0.65 20.24
C TYR A 505 1.44 0.58 19.97
N LEU A 506 2.08 -0.54 20.33
CA LEU A 506 3.47 -0.80 20.01
C LEU A 506 3.70 -0.87 18.49
N GLU A 507 2.79 -1.49 17.74
CA GLU A 507 2.79 -1.52 16.26
C GLU A 507 2.67 -0.10 15.66
N LEU A 508 1.81 0.77 16.22
CA LEU A 508 1.76 2.19 15.84
C LEU A 508 3.10 2.88 16.10
N LEU A 509 3.69 2.70 17.29
CA LEU A 509 4.98 3.29 17.63
C LEU A 509 6.09 2.81 16.68
N GLU A 510 6.08 1.55 16.27
CA GLU A 510 7.03 1.02 15.28
C GLU A 510 6.85 1.70 13.93
N TYR A 511 5.64 1.79 13.38
CA TYR A 511 5.40 2.50 12.12
C TYR A 511 5.77 4.00 12.18
N VAL A 512 5.54 4.67 13.31
CA VAL A 512 5.96 6.06 13.49
C VAL A 512 7.49 6.17 13.59
N LYS A 513 8.16 5.22 14.26
CA LYS A 513 9.63 5.15 14.33
C LYS A 513 10.26 4.84 12.97
N LEU A 514 9.70 3.92 12.18
CA LEU A 514 10.15 3.59 10.83
C LEU A 514 9.97 4.77 9.87
N SER A 515 8.79 5.41 9.87
CA SER A 515 8.48 6.53 8.98
C SER A 515 9.29 7.80 9.28
N ARG A 516 9.53 8.11 10.56
CA ARG A 516 10.34 9.26 11.01
C ARG A 516 11.81 8.95 11.14
N GLY A 517 12.15 7.67 11.12
CA GLY A 517 13.49 7.15 11.18
C GLY A 517 14.33 7.83 10.11
N ARG A 518 15.33 8.60 10.56
CA ARG A 518 16.57 8.64 9.80
C ARG A 518 17.10 7.21 9.92
N PRO A 519 17.13 6.37 8.87
CA PRO A 519 17.95 5.17 8.95
C PRO A 519 19.35 5.67 9.30
N THR A 520 19.83 5.30 10.49
CA THR A 520 21.11 5.77 10.98
C THR A 520 22.13 5.28 9.97
N LEU A 521 22.72 6.20 9.19
CA LEU A 521 23.55 5.79 8.06
C LEU A 521 24.66 4.83 8.51
N ARG A 522 25.11 4.90 9.77
CA ARG A 522 26.04 3.93 10.36
C ARG A 522 25.64 2.46 10.21
N ASP A 523 24.35 2.13 10.29
CA ASP A 523 23.88 0.73 10.28
C ASP A 523 23.92 0.13 8.87
N TYR A 524 23.76 0.97 7.84
CA TYR A 524 23.85 0.56 6.43
C TYR A 524 25.21 0.85 5.76
N ASN A 525 26.00 1.81 6.27
CA ASN A 525 26.94 2.57 5.43
C ASN A 525 28.40 2.53 5.90
N ARG A 526 28.95 1.32 6.10
CA ARG A 526 30.42 1.12 6.04
C ARG A 526 30.88 -0.15 5.32
N LYS A 527 30.07 -1.21 5.25
CA LYS A 527 30.36 -2.42 4.43
C LYS A 527 29.56 -2.49 3.12
N SER A 528 28.30 -2.03 3.11
CA SER A 528 27.41 -2.13 1.93
C SER A 528 27.92 -1.38 0.68
N TRP A 529 28.51 -0.19 0.83
CA TRP A 529 28.90 0.64 -0.31
C TRP A 529 30.19 0.18 -1.00
N ALA A 530 31.04 -0.61 -0.34
CA ALA A 530 32.16 -1.30 -0.99
C ALA A 530 31.68 -2.56 -1.75
N ALA A 531 30.64 -3.24 -1.26
CA ALA A 531 29.98 -4.33 -1.97
C ALA A 531 29.14 -3.86 -3.18
N PHE A 532 28.87 -2.56 -3.30
CA PHE A 532 28.08 -1.94 -4.38
C PHE A 532 28.66 -2.13 -5.80
N ARG A 533 29.92 -2.56 -5.92
CA ARG A 533 30.56 -2.90 -7.22
C ARG A 533 30.55 -4.40 -7.56
N ARG A 534 29.95 -5.26 -6.73
CA ARG A 534 29.78 -6.69 -7.02
C ARG A 534 28.54 -6.94 -7.88
N GLU A 535 28.46 -8.12 -8.48
CA GLU A 535 27.47 -8.44 -9.51
C GLU A 535 26.00 -8.28 -9.05
N PRO A 536 25.05 -7.97 -9.96
CA PRO A 536 23.64 -7.69 -9.63
C PRO A 536 22.85 -8.81 -8.91
N GLN A 537 23.42 -10.01 -8.81
CA GLN A 537 22.77 -11.18 -8.21
C GLN A 537 22.83 -11.17 -6.66
N GLU A 538 23.90 -10.65 -6.04
CA GLU A 538 24.07 -10.63 -4.56
C GLU A 538 23.33 -9.48 -3.84
N MET A 539 22.33 -8.86 -4.48
CA MET A 539 21.70 -7.60 -4.01
C MET A 539 21.00 -7.72 -2.64
N PHE A 540 20.55 -8.91 -2.27
CA PHE A 540 19.89 -9.21 -1.01
C PHE A 540 20.66 -10.36 -0.33
N PRO A 541 21.36 -10.12 0.79
CA PRO A 541 21.88 -11.20 1.62
C PRO A 541 20.71 -12.12 2.01
N GLN A 542 20.93 -13.44 1.96
CA GLN A 542 19.84 -14.43 2.05
C GLN A 542 19.01 -14.31 3.35
N ASP A 543 19.59 -13.74 4.41
CA ASP A 543 18.96 -13.51 5.72
C ASP A 543 18.66 -12.04 6.04
N ALA A 544 19.01 -11.08 5.18
CA ALA A 544 18.93 -9.66 5.53
C ALA A 544 17.58 -9.02 5.18
N ASN A 545 16.69 -8.96 6.18
CA ASN A 545 15.57 -8.02 6.30
C ASN A 545 14.82 -7.72 4.99
N TYR A 546 13.85 -8.58 4.65
CA TYR A 546 12.90 -8.33 3.57
C TYR A 546 12.32 -6.91 3.69
N ILE A 547 12.49 -6.08 2.66
CA ILE A 547 12.24 -4.64 2.76
C ILE A 547 10.73 -4.40 2.92
N GLN A 548 10.31 -4.16 4.16
CA GLN A 548 8.93 -3.75 4.44
C GLN A 548 8.67 -2.34 3.89
N PRO A 549 7.48 -2.08 3.32
CA PRO A 549 7.13 -0.76 2.83
C PRO A 549 6.99 0.23 4.00
N ILE A 550 7.79 1.29 3.95
CA ILE A 550 7.82 2.35 4.96
C ILE A 550 6.67 3.32 4.71
N PRO A 551 5.73 3.52 5.65
CA PRO A 551 4.71 4.56 5.52
C PRO A 551 5.37 5.96 5.59
N PRO A 552 4.89 6.98 4.85
CA PRO A 552 5.43 8.32 4.95
C PRO A 552 5.27 8.94 6.35
N PRO A 553 6.26 9.68 6.85
CA PRO A 553 6.15 10.39 8.14
C PRO A 553 5.01 11.41 8.18
N MET A 554 4.49 11.85 7.02
CA MET A 554 3.33 12.74 6.95
C MET A 554 1.97 12.06 7.09
N LEU A 555 1.89 10.72 7.16
CA LEU A 555 0.64 10.04 7.47
C LEU A 555 0.29 10.14 8.96
N PHE A 556 1.29 10.12 9.84
CA PHE A 556 1.09 10.06 11.29
C PHE A 556 1.08 11.44 11.96
N ASP A 557 0.01 11.70 12.70
CA ASP A 557 -0.18 12.85 13.57
C ASP A 557 -0.99 12.45 14.83
N ALA A 558 -1.32 13.43 15.67
CA ALA A 558 -2.00 13.20 16.94
C ALA A 558 -3.37 12.48 16.83
N ALA A 559 -4.06 12.56 15.69
CA ALA A 559 -5.34 11.86 15.52
C ALA A 559 -5.19 10.33 15.52
N HIS A 560 -3.97 9.82 15.31
CA HIS A 560 -3.66 8.39 15.39
C HIS A 560 -3.50 7.92 16.84
N PHE A 561 -3.16 8.84 17.76
CA PHE A 561 -2.92 8.56 19.18
C PHE A 561 -4.17 8.78 20.03
N ALA A 562 -5.08 9.69 19.62
CA ALA A 562 -6.32 9.98 20.35
C ALA A 562 -7.19 8.73 20.67
N PRO A 563 -7.38 7.75 19.77
CA PRO A 563 -8.12 6.53 20.08
C PRO A 563 -7.45 5.69 21.18
N PHE A 564 -6.12 5.55 21.13
CA PHE A 564 -5.34 4.84 22.14
C PHE A 564 -5.36 5.56 23.48
N LEU A 565 -5.22 6.89 23.50
CA LEU A 565 -5.36 7.70 24.71
C LEU A 565 -6.73 7.46 25.36
N LYS A 566 -7.83 7.57 24.59
CA LYS A 566 -9.20 7.37 25.09
C LYS A 566 -9.42 5.97 25.67
N MET A 567 -8.93 4.93 24.98
CA MET A 567 -9.14 3.54 25.40
C MET A 567 -8.20 3.13 26.55
N LEU A 568 -6.90 3.42 26.46
CA LEU A 568 -5.94 3.09 27.52
C LEU A 568 -6.13 3.94 28.78
N ALA A 569 -6.59 5.20 28.68
CA ALA A 569 -7.02 5.97 29.85
C ALA A 569 -8.14 5.25 30.64
N ARG A 570 -9.14 4.70 29.93
CA ARG A 570 -10.25 3.96 30.54
C ARG A 570 -9.80 2.68 31.26
N PHE A 571 -8.74 2.02 30.78
CA PHE A 571 -8.27 0.73 31.32
C PHE A 571 -7.08 0.83 32.28
N LYS A 572 -6.23 1.85 32.15
CA LYS A 572 -4.94 2.00 32.86
C LYS A 572 -4.72 3.39 33.47
N GLY A 573 -5.68 4.31 33.35
CA GLY A 573 -5.63 5.61 34.02
C GLY A 573 -4.69 6.64 33.40
N SER A 574 -4.43 7.70 34.17
CA SER A 574 -3.68 8.88 33.72
C SER A 574 -2.20 8.60 33.52
N ASP A 575 -1.57 7.72 34.31
CA ASP A 575 -0.14 7.38 34.17
C ASP A 575 0.16 6.84 32.77
N ARG A 576 -0.63 5.87 32.27
CA ARG A 576 -0.48 5.38 30.88
C ARG A 576 -0.80 6.46 29.83
N THR A 577 -1.68 7.39 30.16
CA THR A 577 -2.01 8.54 29.31
C THR A 577 -0.82 9.51 29.20
N PHE A 578 -0.06 9.71 30.30
CA PHE A 578 1.19 10.46 30.30
C PHE A 578 2.30 9.76 29.48
N ASP A 579 2.45 8.44 29.59
CA ASP A 579 3.39 7.67 28.76
C ASP A 579 3.15 7.95 27.27
N ILE A 580 1.90 7.83 26.82
CA ILE A 580 1.53 8.01 25.41
C ILE A 580 1.86 9.44 24.93
N LEU A 581 1.64 10.46 25.78
CA LEU A 581 2.00 11.85 25.48
C LEU A 581 3.53 12.07 25.48
N SER A 582 4.26 11.34 26.31
CA SER A 582 5.74 11.31 26.31
C SER A 582 6.27 10.69 25.01
N ASP A 583 5.72 9.55 24.59
CA ASP A 583 6.07 8.89 23.33
C ASP A 583 5.75 9.79 22.12
N MET A 584 4.60 10.47 22.12
CA MET A 584 4.28 11.50 21.12
C MET A 584 5.36 12.59 21.07
N HIS A 585 5.78 13.12 22.23
CA HIS A 585 6.83 14.15 22.31
C HIS A 585 8.17 13.65 21.77
N GLN A 586 8.63 12.48 22.20
CA GLN A 586 9.86 11.83 21.74
C GLN A 586 9.86 11.64 20.21
N LEU A 587 8.72 11.20 19.66
CA LEU A 587 8.50 11.02 18.21
C LEU A 587 8.30 12.35 17.46
N ARG A 588 8.24 13.50 18.15
CA ARG A 588 7.99 14.84 17.62
C ARG A 588 6.60 14.99 17.00
N ILE A 589 5.61 14.37 17.63
CA ILE A 589 4.18 14.58 17.39
C ILE A 589 3.69 15.54 18.47
N ILE A 590 3.17 16.69 18.04
CA ILE A 590 2.53 17.64 18.95
C ILE A 590 1.14 17.09 19.28
N PRO A 591 0.79 16.84 20.56
CA PRO A 591 -0.54 16.40 20.94
C PRO A 591 -1.64 17.36 20.44
N SER A 592 -2.77 16.80 20.00
CA SER A 592 -3.94 17.62 19.68
C SER A 592 -4.58 18.11 20.97
N ILE A 593 -5.49 19.09 20.86
CA ILE A 593 -6.28 19.51 22.02
C ILE A 593 -7.06 18.34 22.61
N GLU A 594 -7.70 17.51 21.77
CA GLU A 594 -8.40 16.28 22.16
C GLU A 594 -7.53 15.32 22.99
N CYS A 595 -6.25 15.17 22.64
CA CYS A 595 -5.31 14.35 23.43
C CYS A 595 -5.14 14.90 24.86
N ILE A 596 -5.00 16.22 24.99
CA ILE A 596 -4.83 16.87 26.30
C ILE A 596 -6.15 16.91 27.08
N THR A 597 -7.28 17.21 26.43
CA THR A 597 -8.62 17.13 27.02
C THR A 597 -8.91 15.72 27.54
N THR A 598 -8.47 14.67 26.85
CA THR A 598 -8.57 13.27 27.31
C THR A 598 -7.76 13.04 28.59
N LEU A 599 -6.52 13.53 28.65
CA LEU A 599 -5.73 13.47 29.89
C LEU A 599 -6.40 14.22 31.04
N CYS A 600 -6.83 15.47 30.83
CA CYS A 600 -7.52 16.26 31.85
C CYS A 600 -8.80 15.54 32.34
N SER A 601 -9.56 14.93 31.43
CA SER A 601 -10.76 14.13 31.77
C SER A 601 -10.42 12.93 32.65
N THR A 602 -9.28 12.29 32.39
CA THR A 602 -8.80 11.12 33.14
C THR A 602 -8.35 11.53 34.55
N LEU A 603 -7.61 12.64 34.66
CA LEU A 603 -7.22 13.21 35.96
C LEU A 603 -8.44 13.64 36.80
N ALA A 604 -9.47 14.21 36.16
CA ALA A 604 -10.74 14.54 36.82
C ALA A 604 -11.49 13.29 37.30
N LEU A 605 -11.52 12.23 36.49
CA LEU A 605 -12.11 10.94 36.87
C LEU A 605 -11.38 10.25 38.02
N GLU A 606 -10.07 10.46 38.17
CA GLU A 606 -9.24 9.89 39.23
C GLU A 606 -9.18 10.74 40.50
N GLY A 607 -9.78 11.94 40.51
CA GLY A 607 -9.65 12.88 41.65
C GLY A 607 -8.24 13.48 41.81
N SER A 608 -7.40 13.42 40.77
CA SER A 608 -6.06 14.03 40.77
C SER A 608 -6.11 15.55 40.52
N LEU A 609 -6.81 16.26 41.41
CA LEU A 609 -7.17 17.68 41.26
C LEU A 609 -5.96 18.60 41.09
N ASP A 610 -4.89 18.41 41.87
CA ASP A 610 -3.67 19.23 41.76
C ASP A 610 -3.01 19.10 40.37
N LYS A 611 -2.90 17.87 39.86
CA LYS A 611 -2.35 17.58 38.53
C LYS A 611 -3.23 18.19 37.43
N LEU A 612 -4.55 18.13 37.60
CA LEU A 612 -5.52 18.71 36.67
C LEU A 612 -5.41 20.23 36.61
N THR A 613 -5.42 20.90 37.77
CA THR A 613 -5.30 22.36 37.88
C THR A 613 -3.98 22.84 37.30
N MET A 614 -2.85 22.24 37.67
CA MET A 614 -1.53 22.54 37.11
C MET A 614 -1.49 22.40 35.57
N LEU A 615 -2.12 21.35 35.03
CA LEU A 615 -2.18 21.15 33.58
C LEU A 615 -3.04 22.22 32.90
N LEU A 616 -4.20 22.56 33.46
CA LEU A 616 -5.10 23.60 32.95
C LEU A 616 -4.46 24.99 33.00
N ASP A 617 -3.79 25.35 34.11
CA ASP A 617 -3.01 26.59 34.26
C ASP A 617 -1.96 26.73 33.16
N ARG A 618 -1.29 25.62 32.81
CA ARG A 618 -0.27 25.58 31.76
C ARG A 618 -0.86 25.70 30.35
N MET A 619 -2.06 25.18 30.12
CA MET A 619 -2.82 25.35 28.87
C MET A 619 -3.33 26.80 28.73
N GLU A 620 -3.78 27.44 29.81
CA GLU A 620 -4.26 28.82 29.80
C GLU A 620 -3.13 29.85 29.63
N SER A 621 -2.04 29.70 30.41
CA SER A 621 -0.82 30.53 30.29
C SER A 621 -0.26 30.54 28.86
N THR A 622 -0.45 29.42 28.18
CA THR A 622 -0.09 29.20 26.78
C THR A 622 -0.92 30.06 25.80
N ASP A 623 -2.19 30.37 26.08
CA ASP A 623 -2.99 31.22 25.19
C ASP A 623 -2.47 32.67 25.18
N MET A 624 -2.03 33.19 26.33
CA MET A 624 -1.38 34.51 26.39
C MET A 624 -0.15 34.55 25.47
N ILE A 625 0.70 33.53 25.55
CA ILE A 625 1.88 33.37 24.70
C ILE A 625 1.47 33.34 23.22
N PHE A 626 0.42 32.61 22.84
CA PHE A 626 -0.09 32.58 21.46
C PHE A 626 -0.62 33.95 20.98
N ARG A 627 -1.27 34.73 21.84
CA ARG A 627 -1.75 36.09 21.50
C ARG A 627 -0.56 37.01 21.15
N THR A 628 0.51 36.99 21.95
CA THR A 628 1.74 37.75 21.70
C THR A 628 2.51 37.25 20.46
N TYR A 629 2.60 35.93 20.25
CA TYR A 629 3.20 35.36 19.04
C TYR A 629 2.41 35.63 17.76
N ARG A 630 1.09 35.85 17.83
CA ARG A 630 0.30 36.21 16.63
C ARG A 630 0.69 37.58 16.08
N GLN A 631 1.16 38.48 16.93
CA GLN A 631 1.68 39.80 16.54
C GLN A 631 3.11 39.70 15.98
N THR A 632 3.96 38.84 16.55
CA THR A 632 5.35 38.66 16.11
C THR A 632 5.46 37.50 15.10
N LYS A 633 5.58 37.81 13.80
CA LYS A 633 5.58 36.83 12.67
C LYS A 633 6.62 35.67 12.72
N ARG A 634 7.46 35.57 13.77
CA ARG A 634 8.45 34.50 13.98
C ARG A 634 7.81 33.24 14.60
N LYS A 635 7.36 32.32 13.74
CA LYS A 635 6.96 30.96 14.13
C LYS A 635 8.17 30.13 14.61
N ARG A 636 8.56 30.26 15.89
CA ARG A 636 9.40 29.24 16.56
C ARG A 636 8.52 28.07 16.99
N THR A 637 8.99 26.84 16.73
CA THR A 637 8.37 25.60 17.22
C THR A 637 8.73 25.39 18.69
N LEU A 638 8.16 26.21 19.57
CA LEU A 638 8.21 25.97 21.01
C LEU A 638 7.26 24.83 21.38
N ASN A 639 7.61 24.07 22.42
CA ASN A 639 6.79 22.99 22.98
C ASN A 639 5.61 23.58 23.77
N ILE A 640 4.68 24.19 23.03
CA ILE A 640 3.51 24.89 23.55
C ILE A 640 2.31 23.94 23.46
N LEU A 641 1.56 23.80 24.55
CA LEU A 641 0.33 22.99 24.59
C LEU A 641 -0.76 23.60 23.71
N ALA A 642 -1.87 22.88 23.48
CA ALA A 642 -3.06 23.55 22.96
C ALA A 642 -3.71 24.38 24.09
N PRO A 643 -4.16 25.63 23.85
CA PRO A 643 -4.99 26.34 24.80
C PRO A 643 -6.35 25.62 24.93
N PRO A 644 -7.02 25.70 26.10
CA PRO A 644 -8.26 24.96 26.33
C PRO A 644 -9.41 25.59 25.54
N THR A 645 -10.29 24.76 24.98
CA THR A 645 -11.53 25.17 24.31
C THR A 645 -12.72 25.12 25.26
N VAL A 646 -13.85 25.73 24.91
CA VAL A 646 -15.14 25.58 25.61
C VAL A 646 -15.42 24.11 25.90
N GLN A 647 -15.39 23.26 24.85
CA GLN A 647 -15.51 21.80 24.94
C GLN A 647 -14.57 21.16 25.99
N THR A 648 -13.35 21.67 26.17
CA THR A 648 -12.43 21.17 27.21
C THR A 648 -12.98 21.43 28.60
N TYR A 649 -13.38 22.67 28.92
CA TYR A 649 -14.00 23.00 30.21
C TYR A 649 -15.31 22.25 30.43
N THR A 650 -16.18 22.21 29.42
CA THR A 650 -17.49 21.52 29.45
C THR A 650 -17.35 20.04 29.79
N ILE A 651 -16.37 19.36 29.19
CA ILE A 651 -16.05 17.97 29.51
C ILE A 651 -15.52 17.82 30.94
N LEU A 652 -14.66 18.74 31.41
CA LEU A 652 -14.12 18.69 32.77
C LEU A 652 -15.16 18.93 33.85
N ILE A 653 -16.01 19.95 33.69
CA ILE A 653 -17.14 20.23 34.60
C ILE A 653 -18.02 18.97 34.72
N ARG A 654 -18.37 18.36 33.59
CA ARG A 654 -19.16 17.12 33.55
C ARG A 654 -18.50 15.95 34.29
N TYR A 655 -17.17 15.78 34.17
CA TYR A 655 -16.46 14.69 34.85
C TYR A 655 -16.26 14.96 36.35
N LEU A 656 -15.96 16.19 36.75
CA LEU A 656 -15.85 16.59 38.16
C LEU A 656 -17.19 16.45 38.89
N MET A 657 -18.29 16.92 38.28
CA MET A 657 -19.65 16.68 38.78
C MET A 657 -19.96 15.19 38.94
N ARG A 658 -19.54 14.35 37.98
CA ARG A 658 -19.78 12.90 38.03
C ARG A 658 -19.08 12.22 39.22
N GLN A 659 -17.95 12.78 39.68
CA GLN A 659 -17.22 12.32 40.87
C GLN A 659 -17.57 13.11 42.15
N ASN A 660 -18.66 13.90 42.12
CA ASN A 660 -19.11 14.75 43.23
C ASN A 660 -18.11 15.85 43.68
N TYR A 661 -17.13 16.22 42.83
CA TYR A 661 -16.22 17.35 43.07
C TYR A 661 -16.87 18.67 42.63
N VAL A 662 -17.97 19.04 43.29
CA VAL A 662 -18.83 20.17 42.88
C VAL A 662 -18.10 21.52 42.99
N GLU A 663 -17.36 21.76 44.07
CA GLU A 663 -16.56 23.00 44.23
C GLU A 663 -15.52 23.18 43.11
N GLU A 664 -14.82 22.12 42.73
CA GLU A 664 -13.83 22.17 41.65
C GLU A 664 -14.51 22.34 40.28
N ALA A 665 -15.67 21.72 40.09
CA ALA A 665 -16.48 21.97 38.90
C ALA A 665 -16.92 23.44 38.80
N GLN A 666 -17.24 24.09 39.92
CA GLN A 666 -17.52 25.53 39.99
C GLN A 666 -16.28 26.37 39.66
N LYS A 667 -15.11 26.08 40.25
CA LYS A 667 -13.84 26.78 39.92
C LYS A 667 -13.51 26.66 38.43
N VAL A 668 -13.71 25.48 37.81
CA VAL A 668 -13.51 25.27 36.36
C VAL A 668 -14.56 26.02 35.52
N ALA A 669 -15.81 26.13 35.98
CA ALA A 669 -16.84 26.94 35.33
C ALA A 669 -16.55 28.45 35.41
N GLU A 670 -16.01 28.94 36.53
CA GLU A 670 -15.55 30.32 36.69
C GLU A 670 -14.36 30.62 35.76
N ARG A 671 -13.41 29.68 35.61
CA ARG A 671 -12.32 29.77 34.62
C ARG A 671 -12.84 29.82 33.17
N LEU A 672 -13.86 29.02 32.84
CA LEU A 672 -14.53 29.09 31.53
C LEU A 672 -15.14 30.48 31.27
N LYS A 673 -15.93 30.99 32.23
CA LYS A 673 -16.58 32.31 32.16
C LYS A 673 -15.54 33.44 32.05
N THR A 674 -14.44 33.39 32.81
CA THR A 674 -13.41 34.45 32.86
C THR A 674 -12.40 34.39 31.70
N ASN A 675 -11.76 33.24 31.46
CA ASN A 675 -10.63 33.11 30.52
C ASN A 675 -11.07 33.06 29.05
N LEU A 676 -12.19 32.38 28.76
CA LEU A 676 -12.75 32.31 27.40
C LEU A 676 -13.83 33.36 27.13
N LYS A 677 -14.29 34.09 28.16
CA LYS A 677 -15.43 35.03 28.07
C LYS A 677 -16.68 34.34 27.51
N TYR A 678 -16.93 33.12 27.98
CA TYR A 678 -18.08 32.33 27.55
C TYR A 678 -19.40 33.04 27.91
N VAL A 679 -20.34 33.05 26.97
CA VAL A 679 -21.67 33.65 27.11
C VAL A 679 -22.72 32.56 26.87
N SER A 680 -23.72 32.47 27.74
CA SER A 680 -24.80 31.50 27.58
C SER A 680 -25.63 31.77 26.32
N GLY A 681 -26.09 30.70 25.68
CA GLY A 681 -26.66 30.67 24.34
C GLY A 681 -25.63 30.50 23.22
N THR A 682 -24.37 30.16 23.52
CA THR A 682 -23.34 29.92 22.49
C THR A 682 -22.99 28.44 22.27
N ASP A 683 -23.26 27.55 23.23
CA ASP A 683 -23.12 26.10 23.10
C ASP A 683 -24.13 25.40 24.02
N ASP A 684 -25.20 24.85 23.45
CA ASP A 684 -26.35 24.29 24.19
C ASP A 684 -25.94 23.23 25.22
N LEU A 685 -24.95 22.39 24.88
CA LEU A 685 -24.43 21.34 25.75
C LEU A 685 -23.69 21.92 26.96
N THR A 686 -22.91 22.97 26.75
CA THR A 686 -22.21 23.71 27.80
C THR A 686 -23.20 24.41 28.73
N ASP A 687 -24.23 25.04 28.20
CA ASP A 687 -25.28 25.67 28.99
C ASP A 687 -26.10 24.67 29.79
N GLU A 688 -26.41 23.50 29.22
CA GLU A 688 -27.06 22.41 29.95
C GLU A 688 -26.21 21.93 31.15
N ILE A 689 -24.90 21.76 30.94
CA ILE A 689 -23.96 21.31 31.98
C ILE A 689 -23.79 22.38 33.07
N LEU A 690 -23.66 23.66 32.69
CA LEU A 690 -23.59 24.77 33.66
C LEU A 690 -24.87 24.90 34.48
N LYS A 691 -26.05 24.76 33.86
CA LYS A 691 -27.35 24.77 34.57
C LYS A 691 -27.50 23.59 35.54
N ARG A 692 -27.02 22.40 35.15
CA ARG A 692 -26.97 21.22 36.03
C ARG A 692 -26.04 21.47 37.23
N LEU A 693 -24.88 22.10 37.01
CA LEU A 693 -23.95 22.48 38.07
C LEU A 693 -24.58 23.47 39.06
N GLU A 694 -25.17 24.56 38.56
CA GLU A 694 -25.81 25.60 39.38
C GLU A 694 -26.96 25.04 40.24
N ASN A 695 -27.77 24.12 39.69
CA ASN A 695 -28.78 23.39 40.48
C ASN A 695 -28.16 22.50 41.57
N THR A 696 -27.05 21.82 41.28
CA THR A 696 -26.38 20.92 42.23
C THR A 696 -25.78 21.70 43.40
N VAL A 697 -25.13 22.84 43.11
CA VAL A 697 -24.60 23.76 44.13
C VAL A 697 -25.73 24.29 45.01
N ARG A 698 -26.87 24.69 44.43
CA ARG A 698 -28.00 25.19 45.22
C ARG A 698 -28.56 24.13 46.17
N SER A 699 -28.74 22.89 45.71
CA SER A 699 -29.21 21.80 46.58
C SER A 699 -28.22 21.46 47.70
N GLN A 700 -26.90 21.48 47.44
CA GLN A 700 -25.91 21.31 48.51
C GLN A 700 -25.94 22.44 49.55
N GLN A 701 -26.18 23.68 49.12
CA GLN A 701 -26.36 24.81 50.04
C GLN A 701 -27.66 24.67 50.87
N GLU A 702 -28.77 24.30 50.23
CA GLU A 702 -30.06 24.04 50.91
C GLU A 702 -29.93 22.90 51.95
N GLU A 703 -29.16 21.85 51.66
CA GLU A 703 -28.84 20.76 52.61
C GLU A 703 -27.97 21.24 53.78
N LEU A 704 -26.93 22.04 53.53
CA LEU A 704 -26.06 22.61 54.56
C LEU A 704 -26.83 23.58 55.48
N ASP A 705 -27.63 24.48 54.91
CA ASP A 705 -28.45 25.42 55.67
C ASP A 705 -29.46 24.67 56.56
N THR A 706 -30.03 23.56 56.07
CA THR A 706 -30.91 22.67 56.85
C THR A 706 -30.17 21.98 57.99
N GLN A 707 -28.93 21.54 57.78
CA GLN A 707 -28.08 20.93 58.82
C GLN A 707 -27.60 21.91 59.89
N VAL A 708 -27.57 23.22 59.61
CA VAL A 708 -27.22 24.28 60.58
C VAL A 708 -28.42 24.70 61.45
N ILE A 709 -29.65 24.43 60.99
CA ILE A 709 -30.90 24.73 61.72
C ILE A 709 -31.29 23.61 62.69
N LEU A 710 -30.80 22.37 62.47
CA LEU A 710 -31.03 21.18 63.31
C LEU A 710 -29.97 21.01 64.41
#